data_AF-A0A7V8STM8-F1
#
_entry.id   AF-A0A7V8STM8-F1
#
_cell.length_a   1.000
_cell.length_b   1.000
_cell.length_c   1.000
_cell.angle_alpha   90.00
_cell.angle_beta   90.00
_cell.angle_gamma   90.00
#
_symmetry.space_group_name_H-M   'P 1'
#
loop_
_entity.id
_entity.type
_entity.pdbx_description
1 polymer ?
#
loop_
_entity_poly.entity_id
_entity_poly.type
_entity_poly.pdbx_seq_one_letter_code
_entity_poly.pdbx_strand_id
1 'polypeptide(L)'
;MLHGGAVVATLVEHRDSDLEQGVWRVGVALGRHADDGTQSLRDLPGRAPPPPRPPLRPPLRLPVRLPVRTPAWLLPGLLSGPVSGPALQSAPLLAPTVVRRPQPDPPGRGPYRPIPVRPRPITVPARPPPTHTVIRCPPTTTARSARTPSLGQLSTGSDHPLHRPIVRYQYLSPSPPPSPTRSWSAVPTGTAVDAAQLINRHRATLDQAIAAIGDREFWTPHPEHPKAYGENGSLSAAEGKAAFEALLGARFDLPGQPGTVDWTATERSPYGLELGVSYPHADPGVLLPAMRAAMASWRTAGPEARAAVCLEVLARINARTHEFAHAVMHTSGQAFMMALQAGGPHAQDRGLEAVAYAYAEQTRTPGTAEWVKPQGKRDPLRLNKSFTAVGRGVSLLIGCNTFPTWNGYPAFFASLAAGNPVLVKPHPRAILPLALTVRTAREVLTEAGFDPNLVALTTEHEGEGIAKDLALRPEVRVIDYTGSTAFGDWLEENARQARVFTEKAGVNTVILDSTDHYQGLLSNLAFSLSLYSGQMCTTPQNLLIPRDGIATDVGHKTYEEVVSDLAAAVSGLLGDDGRANALLGAIVNPQVRERVDDAGALGEVALASRAVENPDFPEATVRTPVIIKLDAAKPEAEPHYLSECFGPLSFAIAVDSSSDAAGLLRRTIREKGAMTVSAYTTSPDVERLIEEVCFDECAQLSLNLTSGVYVNQTAAFSDFHGSGGNPAANAALCDAAFVADRFRMVEVRRPA
;
A
#
# COMPACT_ATOMS: atom_id res chain seq x y z
N MET A 1 34.97 -12.04 -33.24
CA MET A 1 35.94 -11.34 -32.38
C MET A 1 35.32 -10.02 -31.97
N LEU A 2 35.45 -9.73 -30.68
CA LEU A 2 34.71 -8.75 -29.88
C LEU A 2 35.02 -7.29 -30.26
N HIS A 3 34.03 -6.40 -30.13
CA HIS A 3 34.04 -5.26 -29.18
C HIS A 3 32.82 -4.36 -29.40
N GLY A 4 31.90 -4.35 -28.43
CA GLY A 4 30.87 -3.33 -28.25
C GLY A 4 30.85 -2.96 -26.78
N GLY A 5 31.60 -1.92 -26.42
CA GLY A 5 31.80 -1.48 -25.04
C GLY A 5 30.59 -0.73 -24.52
N ALA A 6 30.02 -1.23 -23.42
CA ALA A 6 29.09 -0.50 -22.57
C ALA A 6 29.89 0.50 -21.72
N VAL A 7 29.44 1.76 -21.68
CA VAL A 7 29.98 2.78 -20.80
C VAL A 7 29.44 2.54 -19.39
N VAL A 8 30.33 2.03 -18.52
CA VAL A 8 30.14 1.94 -17.08
C VAL A 8 30.59 3.27 -16.46
N ALA A 9 29.67 4.02 -15.85
CA ALA A 9 30.04 5.17 -15.02
C ALA A 9 30.56 4.64 -13.67
N THR A 10 31.88 4.58 -13.53
CA THR A 10 32.57 4.34 -12.26
C THR A 10 32.97 5.70 -11.69
N LEU A 11 32.56 5.99 -10.45
CA LEU A 11 33.01 7.17 -9.70
C LEU A 11 34.50 7.05 -9.38
N VAL A 12 35.30 8.01 -9.85
CA VAL A 12 36.64 8.31 -9.32
C VAL A 12 36.63 9.76 -8.87
N GLU A 13 36.95 9.98 -7.60
CA GLU A 13 37.09 11.31 -6.99
C GLU A 13 38.22 12.11 -7.66
N HIS A 14 37.90 13.34 -8.08
CA HIS A 14 38.88 14.42 -8.14
C HIS A 14 38.24 15.75 -7.73
N ARG A 15 38.88 16.40 -6.75
CA ARG A 15 38.68 17.80 -6.36
C ARG A 15 39.17 18.72 -7.50
N ASP A 16 38.37 19.72 -7.88
CA ASP A 16 38.70 21.14 -7.65
C ASP A 16 37.68 22.11 -8.30
N SER A 17 37.35 23.14 -7.49
CA SER A 17 37.06 24.55 -7.77
C SER A 17 36.10 25.03 -8.89
N ASP A 18 35.08 25.77 -8.43
CA ASP A 18 34.66 27.12 -8.84
C ASP A 18 33.80 27.40 -10.11
N LEU A 19 32.64 28.03 -9.77
CA LEU A 19 31.93 29.15 -10.41
C LEU A 19 30.81 28.93 -11.46
N GLU A 20 29.62 29.35 -11.00
CA GLU A 20 28.59 30.21 -11.63
C GLU A 20 27.60 29.69 -12.71
N GLN A 21 26.33 29.70 -12.27
CA GLN A 21 25.10 30.21 -12.88
C GLN A 21 24.78 29.93 -14.37
N GLY A 22 23.64 29.27 -14.60
CA GLY A 22 22.97 29.31 -15.90
C GLY A 22 21.72 28.43 -15.99
N VAL A 23 20.55 29.07 -15.98
CA VAL A 23 19.23 28.50 -16.25
C VAL A 23 19.19 27.87 -17.66
N TRP A 24 18.70 26.64 -17.81
CA TRP A 24 18.40 26.04 -19.12
C TRP A 24 16.94 25.61 -19.24
N ARG A 25 16.22 26.28 -20.16
CA ARG A 25 14.97 25.80 -20.77
C ARG A 25 15.34 24.96 -21.98
N VAL A 26 14.80 23.74 -22.09
CA VAL A 26 14.96 22.88 -23.28
C VAL A 26 13.74 23.04 -24.18
N GLY A 27 13.95 23.63 -25.36
CA GLY A 27 13.01 23.64 -26.47
C GLY A 27 13.35 22.53 -27.46
N VAL A 28 12.33 21.77 -27.88
CA VAL A 28 12.43 20.70 -28.88
C VAL A 28 12.49 21.31 -30.28
N ALA A 29 13.52 20.96 -31.06
CA ALA A 29 13.63 21.30 -32.48
C ALA A 29 13.59 20.01 -33.31
N LEU A 30 12.60 19.92 -34.20
CA LEU A 30 12.44 18.89 -35.23
C LEU A 30 13.35 19.21 -36.43
N GLY A 31 14.29 18.31 -36.75
CA GLY A 31 15.09 18.36 -37.97
C GLY A 31 14.51 17.46 -39.06
N ARG A 32 14.06 18.05 -40.16
CA ARG A 32 13.80 17.36 -41.44
C ARG A 32 15.13 17.16 -42.19
N HIS A 33 15.29 16.03 -42.87
CA HIS A 33 16.21 15.90 -44.00
C HIS A 33 15.49 15.31 -45.21
N ALA A 34 15.76 15.90 -46.37
CA ALA A 34 15.28 15.53 -47.69
C ALA A 34 16.40 14.88 -48.52
N ASP A 35 15.98 13.96 -49.40
CA ASP A 35 16.47 13.55 -50.73
C ASP A 35 17.98 13.54 -51.03
N ASP A 36 18.50 12.43 -51.57
CA ASP A 36 18.51 12.14 -53.03
C ASP A 36 19.17 10.78 -53.33
N GLY A 37 18.87 10.15 -54.49
CA GLY A 37 19.72 9.11 -55.08
C GLY A 37 19.04 7.82 -55.57
N THR A 38 18.65 7.81 -56.84
CA THR A 38 18.06 6.72 -57.62
C THR A 38 19.08 5.69 -58.15
N GLN A 39 18.70 4.40 -58.28
CA GLN A 39 19.08 3.55 -59.43
C GLN A 39 18.23 2.27 -59.63
N SER A 40 17.63 2.24 -60.84
CA SER A 40 16.96 1.23 -61.70
C SER A 40 16.97 -0.30 -61.44
N LEU A 41 15.74 -0.85 -61.37
CA LEU A 41 15.05 -1.94 -62.13
C LEU A 41 15.76 -2.97 -63.04
N ARG A 42 15.27 -4.24 -62.94
CA ARG A 42 14.93 -5.32 -63.95
C ARG A 42 15.36 -6.71 -63.42
N ASP A 43 14.69 -7.88 -63.54
CA ASP A 43 13.44 -8.38 -64.14
C ASP A 43 13.07 -9.75 -63.48
N LEU A 44 11.81 -10.16 -63.64
CA LEU A 44 10.97 -11.29 -63.09
C LEU A 44 11.41 -12.75 -63.45
N PRO A 45 10.68 -13.89 -63.18
CA PRO A 45 9.32 -14.12 -62.59
C PRO A 45 9.09 -15.35 -61.64
N GLY A 46 7.98 -15.32 -60.89
CA GLY A 46 6.96 -16.39 -60.92
C GLY A 46 6.87 -17.43 -59.78
N ARG A 47 5.78 -17.37 -58.99
CA ARG A 47 4.97 -18.55 -58.58
C ARG A 47 3.56 -18.14 -58.12
N ALA A 48 2.57 -18.92 -58.55
CA ALA A 48 1.14 -18.64 -58.52
C ALA A 48 0.46 -18.85 -57.14
N PRO A 49 -0.67 -18.16 -56.85
CA PRO A 49 -1.50 -18.41 -55.67
C PRO A 49 -2.55 -19.54 -55.92
N PRO A 50 -3.05 -20.21 -54.86
CA PRO A 50 -3.99 -21.33 -54.97
C PRO A 50 -5.45 -20.89 -55.29
N PRO A 51 -6.30 -21.80 -55.80
CA PRO A 51 -7.62 -21.46 -56.36
C PRO A 51 -8.71 -21.20 -55.30
N PRO A 52 -9.80 -20.49 -55.68
CA PRO A 52 -10.85 -20.08 -54.74
C PRO A 52 -11.81 -21.22 -54.37
N ARG A 53 -12.25 -21.25 -53.10
CA ARG A 53 -13.33 -22.13 -52.63
C ARG A 53 -14.72 -21.55 -52.99
N PRO A 54 -15.73 -22.39 -53.27
CA PRO A 54 -17.08 -21.95 -53.66
C PRO A 54 -17.88 -21.38 -52.47
N PRO A 55 -18.88 -20.52 -52.72
CA PRO A 55 -19.58 -19.79 -51.66
C PRO A 55 -20.57 -20.69 -50.90
N LEU A 56 -20.50 -20.66 -49.57
CA LEU A 56 -21.52 -21.22 -48.69
C LEU A 56 -22.72 -20.28 -48.60
N ARG A 57 -23.92 -20.83 -48.80
CA ARG A 57 -25.21 -20.14 -48.61
C ARG A 57 -25.44 -19.80 -47.13
N PRO A 58 -25.98 -18.62 -46.79
CA PRO A 58 -26.31 -18.26 -45.41
C PRO A 58 -27.67 -18.84 -44.99
N PRO A 59 -27.87 -19.23 -43.72
CA PRO A 59 -29.21 -19.45 -43.19
C PRO A 59 -29.85 -18.14 -42.67
N LEU A 60 -31.17 -18.13 -42.74
CA LEU A 60 -32.13 -17.05 -42.55
C LEU A 60 -31.92 -16.17 -41.29
N ARG A 61 -32.05 -14.85 -41.48
CA ARG A 61 -32.35 -13.86 -40.42
C ARG A 61 -33.87 -13.64 -40.32
N LEU A 62 -34.42 -13.75 -39.11
CA LEU A 62 -35.69 -13.11 -38.71
C LEU A 62 -35.38 -11.73 -38.09
N PRO A 63 -36.26 -10.71 -38.25
CA PRO A 63 -35.91 -9.32 -37.98
C PRO A 63 -36.24 -8.92 -36.54
N VAL A 64 -35.29 -8.26 -35.87
CA VAL A 64 -35.56 -7.40 -34.72
C VAL A 64 -35.07 -6.00 -35.07
N ARG A 65 -36.02 -5.05 -35.14
CA ARG A 65 -35.78 -3.62 -35.35
C ARG A 65 -35.48 -2.96 -34.00
N LEU A 66 -34.34 -2.29 -33.89
CA LEU A 66 -34.14 -1.19 -32.92
C LEU A 66 -33.39 -0.04 -33.64
N PRO A 67 -33.82 1.22 -33.46
CA PRO A 67 -33.25 2.36 -34.18
C PRO A 67 -32.04 2.95 -33.46
N VAL A 68 -30.94 3.13 -34.20
CA VAL A 68 -29.81 3.98 -33.82
C VAL A 68 -30.00 5.34 -34.48
N ARG A 69 -29.91 6.42 -33.69
CA ARG A 69 -29.70 7.79 -34.17
C ARG A 69 -28.31 8.24 -33.74
N THR A 70 -27.44 8.50 -34.71
CA THR A 70 -26.24 9.33 -34.57
C THR A 70 -26.62 10.80 -34.40
N PRO A 71 -25.70 11.62 -33.84
CA PRO A 71 -25.30 12.78 -34.63
C PRO A 71 -23.78 13.03 -34.60
N ALA A 72 -23.27 13.38 -35.78
CA ALA A 72 -22.00 14.04 -35.99
C ALA A 72 -22.07 15.50 -35.52
N TRP A 73 -20.96 16.02 -34.97
CA TRP A 73 -20.72 17.47 -34.90
C TRP A 73 -19.27 17.80 -35.23
N LEU A 74 -19.15 18.76 -36.15
CA LEU A 74 -17.96 19.39 -36.68
C LEU A 74 -17.35 20.40 -35.68
N LEU A 75 -16.02 20.48 -35.69
CA LEU A 75 -15.22 21.62 -35.24
C LEU A 75 -15.53 22.89 -36.06
N PRO A 76 -15.36 24.08 -35.46
CA PRO A 76 -14.19 24.88 -35.81
C PRO A 76 -13.53 25.60 -34.61
N GLY A 77 -12.26 25.94 -34.78
CA GLY A 77 -11.39 26.53 -33.76
C GLY A 77 -11.14 28.05 -33.84
N LEU A 78 -10.11 28.42 -33.07
CA LEU A 78 -9.26 29.63 -33.06
C LEU A 78 -9.72 30.89 -32.29
N LEU A 79 -8.89 31.15 -31.25
CA LEU A 79 -8.20 32.40 -30.87
C LEU A 79 -8.90 33.50 -30.03
N SER A 80 -8.13 33.85 -28.98
CA SER A 80 -7.86 35.18 -28.40
C SER A 80 -8.91 35.88 -27.51
N GLY A 81 -8.55 36.02 -26.23
CA GLY A 81 -8.34 37.31 -25.55
C GLY A 81 -9.55 38.07 -24.96
N PRO A 82 -9.47 38.60 -23.72
CA PRO A 82 -10.65 39.00 -22.94
C PRO A 82 -10.96 40.51 -22.99
N VAL A 83 -12.24 40.88 -22.89
CA VAL A 83 -12.68 42.24 -22.52
C VAL A 83 -13.97 42.19 -21.69
N SER A 84 -13.84 42.63 -20.44
CA SER A 84 -14.73 43.50 -19.62
C SER A 84 -16.27 43.48 -19.79
N GLY A 85 -16.99 43.35 -18.67
CA GLY A 85 -18.45 43.60 -18.53
C GLY A 85 -18.85 45.10 -18.67
N PRO A 86 -20.01 45.59 -18.17
CA PRO A 86 -21.03 44.95 -17.31
C PRO A 86 -22.53 45.25 -17.69
N ALA A 87 -23.43 44.60 -16.94
CA ALA A 87 -24.78 44.97 -16.47
C ALA A 87 -25.71 45.91 -17.28
N LEU A 88 -26.98 45.49 -17.45
CA LEU A 88 -28.19 46.32 -17.17
C LEU A 88 -29.50 45.51 -17.23
N GLN A 89 -30.53 46.11 -16.62
CA GLN A 89 -31.72 45.55 -15.98
C GLN A 89 -32.97 45.42 -16.88
N SER A 90 -33.92 44.61 -16.38
CA SER A 90 -35.40 44.76 -16.34
C SER A 90 -36.30 44.57 -17.59
N ALA A 91 -37.02 43.41 -17.58
CA ALA A 91 -38.48 43.09 -17.74
C ALA A 91 -39.41 43.94 -18.67
N PRO A 92 -40.63 43.47 -19.13
CA PRO A 92 -41.43 42.30 -18.71
C PRO A 92 -42.20 41.48 -19.81
N LEU A 93 -42.77 40.33 -19.36
CA LEU A 93 -44.02 39.63 -19.74
C LEU A 93 -44.39 39.33 -21.21
N LEU A 94 -44.55 38.04 -21.53
CA LEU A 94 -45.79 37.42 -22.06
C LEU A 94 -45.61 35.90 -22.22
N ALA A 95 -46.46 35.10 -21.55
CA ALA A 95 -46.67 33.68 -21.84
C ALA A 95 -47.64 33.52 -23.04
N PRO A 96 -47.62 32.41 -23.80
CA PRO A 96 -48.51 31.31 -23.38
C PRO A 96 -48.11 29.87 -23.79
N THR A 97 -48.80 28.92 -23.13
CA THR A 97 -49.20 27.57 -23.59
C THR A 97 -48.17 26.43 -23.62
N VAL A 98 -48.23 25.58 -22.59
CA VAL A 98 -47.75 24.19 -22.62
C VAL A 98 -48.94 23.25 -22.77
N VAL A 99 -48.90 22.42 -23.81
CA VAL A 99 -49.80 21.30 -24.07
C VAL A 99 -49.52 20.18 -23.05
N ARG A 100 -50.52 19.82 -22.24
CA ARG A 100 -50.47 18.67 -21.31
C ARG A 100 -50.57 17.35 -22.08
N ARG A 101 -49.64 16.42 -21.84
CA ARG A 101 -49.86 14.98 -22.06
C ARG A 101 -50.34 14.33 -20.76
N PRO A 102 -51.25 13.35 -20.80
CA PRO A 102 -51.84 12.74 -19.61
C PRO A 102 -50.89 11.75 -18.92
N GLN A 103 -50.88 11.79 -17.59
CA GLN A 103 -50.27 10.80 -16.70
C GLN A 103 -51.32 9.71 -16.39
N PRO A 104 -50.96 8.41 -16.30
CA PRO A 104 -51.90 7.37 -15.91
C PRO A 104 -52.20 7.40 -14.39
N ASP A 105 -53.47 7.15 -14.05
CA ASP A 105 -54.01 7.17 -12.69
C ASP A 105 -53.43 6.08 -11.77
N PRO A 106 -53.34 6.34 -10.45
CA PRO A 106 -52.98 5.34 -9.45
C PRO A 106 -54.16 4.38 -9.15
N PRO A 107 -53.93 3.07 -8.94
CA PRO A 107 -55.02 2.14 -8.66
C PRO A 107 -55.62 2.37 -7.26
N GLY A 108 -56.95 2.36 -7.23
CA GLY A 108 -57.79 2.70 -6.09
C GLY A 108 -57.67 1.78 -4.87
N ARG A 109 -57.90 2.38 -3.71
CA ARG A 109 -58.07 1.71 -2.41
C ARG A 109 -59.47 1.13 -2.29
N GLY A 110 -59.57 -0.20 -2.18
CA GLY A 110 -60.71 -0.93 -1.64
C GLY A 110 -60.31 -1.67 -0.34
N PRO A 111 -61.26 -1.99 0.56
CA PRO A 111 -60.98 -2.24 1.97
C PRO A 111 -60.47 -3.66 2.22
N TYR A 112 -59.28 -3.79 2.83
CA TYR A 112 -58.76 -5.09 3.28
C TYR A 112 -59.23 -5.36 4.72
N ARG A 113 -60.02 -6.43 4.90
CA ARG A 113 -60.30 -7.04 6.20
C ARG A 113 -59.05 -7.81 6.69
N PRO A 114 -58.68 -7.74 7.98
CA PRO A 114 -57.58 -8.54 8.49
C PRO A 114 -58.01 -10.00 8.67
N ILE A 115 -57.32 -10.91 7.97
CA ILE A 115 -57.34 -12.35 8.23
C ILE A 115 -56.28 -12.64 9.30
N PRO A 116 -56.62 -13.29 10.44
CA PRO A 116 -55.62 -13.63 11.45
C PRO A 116 -54.82 -14.86 10.98
N VAL A 117 -53.54 -14.66 10.67
CA VAL A 117 -52.60 -15.76 10.42
C VAL A 117 -52.09 -16.28 11.78
N ARG A 118 -52.48 -17.51 12.12
CA ARG A 118 -51.85 -18.27 13.20
C ARG A 118 -50.47 -18.78 12.72
N PRO A 119 -49.39 -18.62 13.50
CA PRO A 119 -48.13 -19.28 13.18
C PRO A 119 -48.25 -20.80 13.43
N ARG A 120 -47.83 -21.61 12.44
CA ARG A 120 -47.55 -23.04 12.63
C ARG A 120 -46.15 -23.19 13.28
N PRO A 121 -45.97 -24.13 14.22
CA PRO A 121 -44.71 -24.33 14.92
C PRO A 121 -43.68 -25.02 14.00
N ILE A 122 -42.46 -24.48 13.98
CA ILE A 122 -41.27 -25.17 13.49
C ILE A 122 -40.69 -25.94 14.66
N THR A 123 -40.63 -27.27 14.54
CA THR A 123 -40.02 -28.16 15.52
C THR A 123 -38.50 -28.11 15.36
N VAL A 124 -37.80 -27.60 16.36
CA VAL A 124 -36.33 -27.68 16.52
C VAL A 124 -36.05 -28.73 17.59
N PRO A 125 -35.13 -29.70 17.40
CA PRO A 125 -34.80 -30.65 18.45
C PRO A 125 -34.14 -29.94 19.64
N ALA A 126 -34.67 -30.18 20.83
CA ALA A 126 -34.24 -29.57 22.09
C ALA A 126 -32.84 -30.06 22.51
N ARG A 127 -31.94 -29.12 22.84
CA ARG A 127 -30.74 -29.39 23.64
C ARG A 127 -31.15 -29.69 25.09
N PRO A 128 -30.54 -30.68 25.77
CA PRO A 128 -30.81 -30.93 27.18
C PRO A 128 -30.25 -29.80 28.07
N PRO A 129 -30.87 -29.53 29.24
CA PRO A 129 -30.45 -28.46 30.14
C PRO A 129 -29.12 -28.78 30.84
N PRO A 130 -28.35 -27.76 31.25
CA PRO A 130 -27.10 -27.97 31.96
C PRO A 130 -27.38 -28.51 33.36
N THR A 131 -26.81 -29.68 33.66
CA THR A 131 -26.73 -30.23 35.01
C THR A 131 -25.73 -29.42 35.84
N HIS A 132 -26.24 -28.61 36.76
CA HIS A 132 -25.44 -28.08 37.86
C HIS A 132 -25.09 -29.21 38.83
N THR A 133 -23.84 -29.68 38.79
CA THR A 133 -23.25 -30.47 39.88
C THR A 133 -22.31 -29.58 40.65
N VAL A 134 -22.74 -29.20 41.84
CA VAL A 134 -21.96 -28.54 42.88
C VAL A 134 -20.98 -29.56 43.45
N ILE A 135 -19.69 -29.41 43.17
CA ILE A 135 -18.63 -30.11 43.91
C ILE A 135 -18.07 -29.15 44.94
N ARG A 136 -18.18 -29.59 46.20
CA ARG A 136 -17.80 -28.92 47.43
C ARG A 136 -16.28 -28.83 47.57
N CYS A 137 -15.77 -27.64 47.89
CA CYS A 137 -14.50 -27.49 48.62
C CYS A 137 -14.73 -27.72 50.12
N PRO A 138 -13.88 -28.48 50.81
CA PRO A 138 -13.65 -28.37 52.24
C PRO A 138 -12.35 -27.56 52.55
N PRO A 139 -12.16 -27.10 53.80
CA PRO A 139 -11.77 -25.71 54.09
C PRO A 139 -10.32 -25.48 54.54
N THR A 140 -9.95 -24.19 54.55
CA THR A 140 -8.77 -23.56 55.14
C THR A 140 -8.71 -23.67 56.67
N THR A 141 -7.51 -23.88 57.23
CA THR A 141 -6.89 -23.29 58.46
C THR A 141 -5.62 -24.12 58.78
N THR A 142 -4.45 -23.60 59.15
CA THR A 142 -4.08 -22.61 60.18
C THR A 142 -2.66 -22.06 59.94
N ALA A 143 -2.37 -20.94 60.59
CA ALA A 143 -1.19 -20.10 60.53
C ALA A 143 0.09 -20.60 61.25
N ARG A 144 1.16 -19.83 61.01
CA ARG A 144 2.35 -19.52 61.83
C ARG A 144 3.61 -20.40 61.75
N SER A 145 4.73 -19.66 61.75
CA SER A 145 6.00 -19.93 62.46
C SER A 145 7.23 -20.27 61.61
N ALA A 146 8.00 -19.23 61.30
CA ALA A 146 9.38 -18.97 61.76
C ALA A 146 10.51 -20.01 61.53
N ARG A 147 11.66 -19.41 61.16
CA ARG A 147 13.07 -19.81 61.38
C ARG A 147 13.77 -20.67 60.31
N THR A 148 14.83 -20.04 59.79
CA THR A 148 16.10 -20.61 59.32
C THR A 148 16.61 -21.76 60.20
N PRO A 149 17.41 -22.69 59.64
CA PRO A 149 18.86 -22.58 59.86
C PRO A 149 19.76 -23.04 58.69
N SER A 150 21.03 -22.72 58.92
CA SER A 150 22.26 -22.82 58.15
C SER A 150 22.94 -24.19 58.10
N LEU A 151 23.97 -24.25 57.22
CA LEU A 151 25.28 -24.94 57.34
C LEU A 151 25.35 -26.46 57.13
N GLY A 152 26.31 -26.89 56.29
CA GLY A 152 26.97 -28.20 56.43
C GLY A 152 27.58 -28.80 55.16
N GLN A 153 28.92 -28.82 55.09
CA GLN A 153 29.83 -29.31 54.04
C GLN A 153 29.80 -30.84 53.76
N LEU A 154 30.45 -31.27 52.65
CA LEU A 154 31.50 -32.32 52.50
C LEU A 154 31.76 -32.52 50.98
N SER A 155 32.91 -32.20 50.35
CA SER A 155 34.31 -32.70 50.43
C SER A 155 34.56 -34.12 49.88
N THR A 156 35.23 -34.22 48.71
CA THR A 156 36.35 -35.13 48.30
C THR A 156 36.71 -34.76 46.84
N GLY A 157 37.94 -34.62 46.31
CA GLY A 157 39.31 -34.86 46.77
C GLY A 157 40.16 -35.36 45.57
N SER A 158 41.40 -34.83 45.42
CA SER A 158 42.56 -35.27 44.60
C SER A 158 42.56 -35.08 43.06
N ASP A 159 43.65 -34.76 42.34
CA ASP A 159 45.00 -34.24 42.65
C ASP A 159 45.72 -33.76 41.34
N HIS A 160 46.46 -32.64 41.47
CA HIS A 160 47.64 -32.01 40.81
C HIS A 160 48.49 -32.66 39.67
N PRO A 161 49.55 -31.99 39.09
CA PRO A 161 49.96 -30.56 38.95
C PRO A 161 50.49 -30.18 37.52
N LEU A 162 50.88 -28.91 37.19
CA LEU A 162 52.29 -28.42 37.17
C LEU A 162 52.39 -26.89 36.88
N HIS A 163 53.18 -26.21 37.73
CA HIS A 163 54.07 -25.02 37.58
C HIS A 163 53.67 -23.67 36.91
N ARG A 164 53.40 -22.67 37.79
CA ARG A 164 54.00 -21.30 38.04
C ARG A 164 54.86 -20.58 36.96
N PRO A 165 55.05 -19.22 36.98
CA PRO A 165 54.77 -18.26 38.06
C PRO A 165 54.09 -16.92 37.65
N ILE A 166 53.78 -16.17 38.72
CA ILE A 166 53.16 -14.85 38.85
C ILE A 166 54.15 -13.72 38.52
N VAL A 167 53.67 -12.67 37.85
CA VAL A 167 54.18 -11.30 38.00
C VAL A 167 53.02 -10.39 38.38
N ARG A 168 53.16 -9.68 39.51
CA ARG A 168 52.24 -8.64 39.99
C ARG A 168 52.51 -7.33 39.23
N TYR A 169 51.46 -6.70 38.72
CA TYR A 169 51.40 -5.24 38.59
C TYR A 169 50.17 -4.72 39.33
N GLN A 170 50.39 -3.71 40.15
CA GLN A 170 49.37 -2.95 40.86
C GLN A 170 48.43 -2.26 39.85
N TYR A 171 47.13 -2.50 39.96
CA TYR A 171 46.13 -1.66 39.31
C TYR A 171 45.53 -0.70 40.32
N LEU A 172 45.80 0.59 40.08
CA LEU A 172 44.94 1.70 40.50
C LEU A 172 43.51 1.42 40.01
N SER A 173 42.54 1.53 40.90
CA SER A 173 41.12 1.44 40.56
C SER A 173 40.74 2.49 39.51
N PRO A 174 40.16 2.11 38.36
CA PRO A 174 39.43 3.05 37.52
C PRO A 174 38.02 3.23 38.12
N SER A 175 37.63 4.48 38.30
CA SER A 175 36.26 4.90 38.60
C SER A 175 35.25 4.28 37.61
N PRO A 176 34.01 4.00 38.03
CA PRO A 176 32.99 3.44 37.14
C PRO A 176 32.72 4.39 35.96
N PRO A 177 32.41 3.86 34.76
CA PRO A 177 32.07 4.69 33.60
C PRO A 177 30.79 5.49 33.89
N PRO A 178 30.67 6.73 33.38
CA PRO A 178 29.48 7.53 33.58
C PRO A 178 28.28 6.87 32.90
N SER A 179 27.20 6.69 33.67
CA SER A 179 25.88 6.30 33.16
C SER A 179 25.45 7.25 32.04
N PRO A 180 25.05 6.79 30.85
CA PRO A 180 24.49 7.66 29.83
C PRO A 180 23.01 7.88 30.13
N THR A 181 22.69 8.43 31.31
CA THR A 181 21.41 9.09 31.53
C THR A 181 21.52 10.50 30.97
N ARG A 182 21.45 10.64 29.64
CA ARG A 182 20.78 11.83 29.13
C ARG A 182 19.30 11.61 29.46
N SER A 183 18.88 12.15 30.60
CA SER A 183 17.49 12.60 30.70
C SER A 183 17.29 13.47 29.48
N TRP A 184 16.37 13.09 28.59
CA TRP A 184 15.87 14.00 27.58
C TRP A 184 15.22 15.15 28.36
N SER A 185 16.00 16.20 28.55
CA SER A 185 15.60 17.44 29.19
C SER A 185 14.30 17.88 28.52
N ALA A 186 13.37 18.36 29.35
CA ALA A 186 12.07 18.87 28.94
C ALA A 186 12.14 19.54 27.56
N VAL A 187 11.23 19.09 26.67
CA VAL A 187 10.91 19.73 25.39
C VAL A 187 10.96 21.25 25.62
N PRO A 188 11.82 22.00 24.90
CA PRO A 188 11.75 23.45 24.95
C PRO A 188 10.29 23.79 24.69
N THR A 189 9.66 24.55 25.57
CA THR A 189 8.35 25.16 25.32
C THR A 189 8.53 26.17 24.19
N GLY A 190 8.74 25.67 22.97
CA GLY A 190 8.57 26.41 21.75
C GLY A 190 7.15 26.94 21.77
N THR A 191 6.99 28.19 21.38
CA THR A 191 5.69 28.82 21.18
C THR A 191 4.76 27.85 20.46
N ALA A 192 3.65 27.47 21.10
CA ALA A 192 2.64 26.60 20.51
C ALA A 192 2.36 27.09 19.07
N VAL A 193 2.47 26.19 18.10
CA VAL A 193 2.22 26.55 16.71
C VAL A 193 0.71 26.55 16.54
N ASP A 194 0.13 27.73 16.34
CA ASP A 194 -1.31 27.87 16.13
C ASP A 194 -1.71 27.13 14.83
N ALA A 195 -2.89 26.50 14.81
CA ALA A 195 -3.47 25.87 13.64
C ALA A 195 -3.47 26.82 12.42
N ALA A 196 -3.70 28.13 12.63
CA ALA A 196 -3.61 29.12 11.56
C ALA A 196 -2.21 29.21 10.93
N GLN A 197 -1.14 29.06 11.72
CA GLN A 197 0.23 29.05 11.21
C GLN A 197 0.52 27.79 10.38
N LEU A 198 0.04 26.62 10.83
CA LEU A 198 0.17 25.38 10.07
C LEU A 198 -0.60 25.44 8.76
N ILE A 199 -1.83 25.99 8.77
CA ILE A 199 -2.62 26.19 7.55
C ILE A 199 -1.86 27.06 6.56
N ASN A 200 -1.36 28.22 6.99
CA ASN A 200 -0.60 29.11 6.13
C ASN A 200 0.68 28.45 5.57
N ARG A 201 1.39 27.67 6.39
CA ARG A 201 2.60 26.94 5.99
C ARG A 201 2.32 25.91 4.90
N HIS A 202 1.23 25.16 5.03
CA HIS A 202 0.97 23.97 4.23
C HIS A 202 -0.08 24.17 3.12
N ARG A 203 -0.69 25.36 3.03
CA ARG A 203 -1.72 25.69 2.03
C ARG A 203 -1.28 25.35 0.61
N ALA A 204 -0.11 25.81 0.18
CA ALA A 204 0.37 25.62 -1.19
C ALA A 204 0.52 24.13 -1.54
N THR A 205 1.09 23.34 -0.64
CA THR A 205 1.23 21.89 -0.81
C THR A 205 -0.13 21.19 -0.86
N LEU A 206 -1.08 21.59 -0.01
CA LEU A 206 -2.42 21.01 -0.01
C LEU A 206 -3.21 21.36 -1.28
N ASP A 207 -3.14 22.60 -1.76
CA ASP A 207 -3.77 23.01 -3.02
C ASP A 207 -3.19 22.23 -4.21
N GLN A 208 -1.87 22.08 -4.25
CA GLN A 208 -1.21 21.30 -5.30
C GLN A 208 -1.58 19.81 -5.21
N ALA A 209 -1.71 19.24 -4.00
CA ALA A 209 -2.15 17.86 -3.83
C ALA A 209 -3.59 17.64 -4.30
N ILE A 210 -4.49 18.61 -4.06
CA ILE A 210 -5.88 18.56 -4.55
C ILE A 210 -5.91 18.65 -6.09
N ALA A 211 -5.06 19.47 -6.69
CA ALA A 211 -4.94 19.52 -8.15
C ALA A 211 -4.39 18.18 -8.71
N ALA A 212 -3.34 17.63 -8.08
CA ALA A 212 -2.70 16.40 -8.51
C ALA A 212 -3.64 15.19 -8.50
N ILE A 213 -4.51 15.04 -7.48
CA ILE A 213 -5.52 13.97 -7.48
C ILE A 213 -6.59 14.15 -8.57
N GLY A 214 -6.78 15.37 -9.09
CA GLY A 214 -7.71 15.66 -10.18
C GLY A 214 -7.11 15.38 -11.56
N ASP A 215 -5.89 15.86 -11.80
CA ASP A 215 -5.25 15.81 -13.13
C ASP A 215 -4.49 14.49 -13.36
N ARG A 216 -4.02 13.84 -12.28
CA ARG A 216 -3.30 12.57 -12.26
C ARG A 216 -1.96 12.55 -13.03
N GLU A 217 -1.42 13.73 -13.30
CA GLU A 217 -0.05 13.91 -13.78
C GLU A 217 0.98 13.56 -12.69
N PHE A 218 2.24 13.35 -13.09
CA PHE A 218 3.33 13.11 -12.13
C PHE A 218 3.53 14.33 -11.23
N TRP A 219 3.44 14.12 -9.93
CA TRP A 219 3.79 15.10 -8.92
C TRP A 219 4.26 14.41 -7.64
N THR A 220 5.30 14.96 -7.02
CA THR A 220 5.71 14.59 -5.66
C THR A 220 6.29 15.82 -4.95
N PRO A 221 5.87 16.12 -3.72
CA PRO A 221 6.54 17.09 -2.86
C PRO A 221 7.68 16.48 -2.04
N HIS A 222 7.87 15.15 -2.07
CA HIS A 222 8.87 14.45 -1.26
C HIS A 222 9.96 13.86 -2.18
N PRO A 223 11.17 14.45 -2.23
CA PRO A 223 12.23 13.94 -3.11
C PRO A 223 12.61 12.49 -2.77
N GLU A 224 12.60 11.62 -3.78
CA GLU A 224 12.91 10.18 -3.59
C GLU A 224 14.41 9.85 -3.58
N HIS A 225 15.28 10.80 -3.95
CA HIS A 225 16.71 10.59 -4.02
C HIS A 225 17.41 10.99 -2.71
N PRO A 226 18.30 10.15 -2.13
CA PRO A 226 18.92 10.41 -0.82
C PRO A 226 19.70 11.73 -0.74
N LYS A 227 20.30 12.18 -1.84
CA LYS A 227 21.04 13.46 -1.90
C LYS A 227 20.17 14.71 -1.68
N ALA A 228 18.84 14.58 -1.66
CA ALA A 228 17.96 15.69 -1.32
C ALA A 228 17.94 16.02 0.18
N TYR A 229 18.54 15.16 1.02
CA TYR A 229 18.53 15.26 2.48
C TYR A 229 19.92 15.55 3.05
N GLY A 230 19.97 16.11 4.26
CA GLY A 230 21.20 16.56 4.93
C GLY A 230 21.38 18.07 5.00
N GLU A 231 20.43 18.82 4.44
CA GLU A 231 20.34 20.28 4.54
C GLU A 231 18.93 20.70 4.98
N ASN A 232 18.73 21.99 5.26
CA ASN A 232 17.43 22.59 5.54
C ASN A 232 16.63 21.92 6.68
N GLY A 233 17.33 21.42 7.69
CA GLY A 233 16.73 20.78 8.87
C GLY A 233 16.35 19.31 8.67
N SER A 234 16.69 18.70 7.52
CA SER A 234 16.63 17.26 7.33
C SER A 234 17.92 16.58 7.79
N LEU A 235 17.80 15.35 8.30
CA LEU A 235 18.95 14.54 8.70
C LEU A 235 19.73 14.11 7.46
N SER A 236 21.06 14.24 7.51
CA SER A 236 21.95 13.60 6.54
C SER A 236 21.92 12.08 6.68
N ALA A 237 22.50 11.36 5.72
CA ALA A 237 22.61 9.90 5.79
C ALA A 237 23.29 9.41 7.10
N ALA A 238 24.36 10.08 7.52
CA ALA A 238 25.08 9.73 8.74
C ALA A 238 24.25 10.03 10.00
N GLU A 239 23.58 11.19 10.05
CA GLU A 239 22.73 11.57 11.19
C GLU A 239 21.49 10.68 11.29
N GLY A 240 20.86 10.33 10.17
CA GLY A 240 19.72 9.41 10.15
C GLY A 240 20.10 8.01 10.62
N LYS A 241 21.27 7.50 10.19
CA LYS A 241 21.83 6.24 10.70
C LYS A 241 22.09 6.30 12.20
N ALA A 242 22.75 7.36 12.68
CA ALA A 242 23.01 7.56 14.11
C ALA A 242 21.71 7.67 14.93
N ALA A 243 20.69 8.34 14.39
CA ALA A 243 19.38 8.45 15.03
C ALA A 243 18.68 7.09 15.16
N PHE A 244 18.78 6.24 14.13
CA PHE A 244 18.29 4.86 14.19
C PHE A 244 19.09 4.02 15.21
N GLU A 245 20.42 4.08 15.17
CA GLU A 245 21.30 3.33 16.08
C GLU A 245 21.06 3.69 17.55
N ALA A 246 20.71 4.95 17.84
CA ALA A 246 20.36 5.40 19.17
C ALA A 246 19.07 4.77 19.74
N LEU A 247 18.26 4.11 18.92
CA LEU A 247 17.05 3.41 19.34
C LEU A 247 17.32 1.95 19.72
N LEU A 248 18.45 1.38 19.29
CA LEU A 248 18.76 -0.03 19.51
C LEU A 248 18.92 -0.34 20.99
N GLY A 249 18.31 -1.43 21.44
CA GLY A 249 18.26 -1.84 22.85
C GLY A 249 17.49 -0.89 23.77
N ALA A 250 16.91 0.18 23.23
CA ALA A 250 16.24 1.20 24.02
C ALA A 250 14.77 0.86 24.25
N ARG A 251 14.22 1.51 25.28
CA ARG A 251 12.79 1.55 25.50
C ARG A 251 12.19 2.71 24.72
N PHE A 252 11.23 2.40 23.84
CA PHE A 252 10.54 3.39 23.01
C PHE A 252 9.37 3.99 23.78
N ASP A 253 9.65 5.01 24.58
CA ASP A 253 8.63 5.69 25.38
C ASP A 253 7.74 6.61 24.51
N LEU A 254 6.44 6.62 24.82
CA LEU A 254 5.44 7.52 24.24
C LEU A 254 4.84 8.40 25.36
N PRO A 255 5.43 9.59 25.63
CA PRO A 255 4.99 10.45 26.72
C PRO A 255 3.49 10.74 26.66
N GLY A 256 2.83 10.60 27.81
CA GLY A 256 1.40 10.87 27.97
C GLY A 256 0.45 9.81 27.39
N GLN A 257 0.95 8.71 26.80
CA GLN A 257 0.08 7.60 26.39
C GLN A 257 -0.38 6.82 27.64
N PRO A 258 -1.68 6.68 27.90
CA PRO A 258 -2.17 5.96 29.07
C PRO A 258 -2.23 4.45 28.82
N GLY A 259 -2.33 3.68 29.90
CA GLY A 259 -2.67 2.26 29.83
C GLY A 259 -1.52 1.31 29.52
N THR A 260 -0.26 1.74 29.45
CA THR A 260 0.87 0.80 29.33
C THR A 260 0.92 -0.14 30.52
N VAL A 261 0.74 -1.44 30.27
CA VAL A 261 0.76 -2.50 31.28
C VAL A 261 2.02 -3.37 31.21
N ASP A 262 2.65 -3.46 30.03
CA ASP A 262 3.89 -4.20 29.83
C ASP A 262 4.72 -3.63 28.65
N TRP A 263 5.85 -4.26 28.34
CA TRP A 263 6.79 -3.90 27.28
C TRP A 263 7.16 -5.10 26.41
N THR A 264 7.08 -4.95 25.09
CA THR A 264 7.34 -6.02 24.12
C THR A 264 8.51 -5.69 23.21
N ALA A 265 9.40 -6.66 22.96
CA ALA A 265 10.52 -6.55 22.02
C ALA A 265 10.58 -7.77 21.08
N THR A 266 9.75 -7.75 20.03
CA THR A 266 9.51 -8.91 19.14
C THR A 266 10.25 -8.82 17.81
N GLU A 267 10.84 -7.68 17.48
CA GLU A 267 11.46 -7.49 16.17
C GLU A 267 12.79 -8.23 16.05
N ARG A 268 13.08 -8.70 14.83
CA ARG A 268 14.34 -9.32 14.44
C ARG A 268 14.70 -8.80 13.05
N SER A 269 15.92 -8.32 12.89
CA SER A 269 16.36 -7.82 11.60
C SER A 269 16.61 -8.96 10.63
N PRO A 270 16.03 -8.93 9.41
CA PRO A 270 16.38 -9.88 8.35
C PRO A 270 17.86 -9.83 7.94
N TYR A 271 18.57 -8.77 8.34
CA TYR A 271 20.01 -8.59 8.14
C TYR A 271 20.87 -9.03 9.34
N GLY A 272 20.28 -9.63 10.38
CA GLY A 272 21.00 -10.12 11.57
C GLY A 272 21.39 -9.06 12.60
N LEU A 273 21.05 -7.79 12.38
CA LEU A 273 21.23 -6.75 13.39
C LEU A 273 20.30 -6.98 14.59
N GLU A 274 20.86 -7.07 15.80
CA GLU A 274 20.08 -7.15 17.03
C GLU A 274 19.42 -5.79 17.31
N LEU A 275 18.08 -5.74 17.22
CA LEU A 275 17.32 -4.50 17.41
C LEU A 275 17.11 -4.18 18.90
N GLY A 276 16.58 -5.12 19.67
CA GLY A 276 16.36 -4.98 21.11
C GLY A 276 15.43 -3.84 21.55
N VAL A 277 14.72 -3.19 20.62
CA VAL A 277 13.81 -2.08 20.95
C VAL A 277 12.56 -2.62 21.62
N SER A 278 12.17 -2.02 22.76
CA SER A 278 10.96 -2.40 23.49
C SER A 278 9.88 -1.34 23.41
N TYR A 279 8.62 -1.76 23.27
CA TYR A 279 7.46 -0.91 23.00
C TYR A 279 6.34 -1.13 24.02
N PRO A 280 5.47 -0.14 24.26
CA PRO A 280 4.37 -0.27 25.20
C PRO A 280 3.30 -1.26 24.71
N HIS A 281 3.04 -2.30 25.50
CA HIS A 281 1.82 -3.10 25.44
C HIS A 281 0.77 -2.41 26.31
N ALA A 282 -0.34 -1.99 25.71
CA ALA A 282 -1.32 -1.13 26.35
C ALA A 282 -2.64 -1.86 26.61
N ASP A 283 -3.22 -1.65 27.80
CA ASP A 283 -4.58 -2.06 28.15
C ASP A 283 -5.60 -1.31 27.28
N PRO A 284 -6.30 -2.00 26.35
CA PRO A 284 -7.28 -1.35 25.49
C PRO A 284 -8.49 -0.80 26.28
N GLY A 285 -8.74 -1.27 27.50
CA GLY A 285 -9.76 -0.75 28.41
C GLY A 285 -9.46 0.65 28.93
N VAL A 286 -8.18 1.05 28.97
CA VAL A 286 -7.74 2.41 29.36
C VAL A 286 -7.46 3.27 28.13
N LEU A 287 -6.79 2.70 27.14
CA LEU A 287 -6.33 3.45 25.96
C LEU A 287 -7.49 3.95 25.09
N LEU A 288 -8.44 3.07 24.72
CA LEU A 288 -9.52 3.42 23.80
C LEU A 288 -10.45 4.54 24.33
N PRO A 289 -10.85 4.56 25.62
CA PRO A 289 -11.60 5.69 26.17
C PRO A 289 -10.84 7.03 26.10
N ALA A 290 -9.52 7.04 26.35
CA ALA A 290 -8.71 8.25 26.25
C ALA A 290 -8.68 8.79 24.81
N MET A 291 -8.50 7.91 23.82
CA MET A 291 -8.55 8.29 22.40
C MET A 291 -9.92 8.86 22.01
N ARG A 292 -11.01 8.29 22.51
CA ARG A 292 -12.36 8.81 22.26
C ARG A 292 -12.58 10.19 22.88
N ALA A 293 -12.02 10.46 24.05
CA ALA A 293 -12.14 11.76 24.71
C ALA A 293 -11.51 12.89 23.87
N ALA A 294 -10.41 12.60 23.18
CA ALA A 294 -9.72 13.54 22.31
C ALA A 294 -10.51 13.98 21.06
N MET A 295 -11.54 13.22 20.65
CA MET A 295 -12.30 13.49 19.42
C MET A 295 -13.03 14.83 19.41
N ALA A 296 -13.43 15.35 20.58
CA ALA A 296 -14.25 16.55 20.65
C ALA A 296 -13.49 17.80 20.19
N SER A 297 -12.26 18.01 20.67
CA SER A 297 -11.40 19.11 20.24
C SER A 297 -10.98 18.94 18.77
N TRP A 298 -10.66 17.71 18.36
CA TRP A 298 -10.26 17.39 16.99
C TRP A 298 -11.35 17.64 15.94
N ARG A 299 -12.61 17.37 16.31
CA ARG A 299 -13.77 17.72 15.47
C ARG A 299 -13.88 19.24 15.31
N THR A 300 -13.74 19.98 16.40
CA THR A 300 -13.86 21.46 16.42
C THR A 300 -12.80 22.14 15.56
N ALA A 301 -11.61 21.55 15.41
CA ALA A 301 -10.56 22.07 14.53
C ALA A 301 -11.00 22.23 13.06
N GLY A 302 -11.97 21.42 12.61
CA GLY A 302 -12.46 21.43 11.23
C GLY A 302 -11.51 20.78 10.23
N PRO A 303 -11.98 20.50 9.00
CA PRO A 303 -11.21 19.72 8.01
C PRO A 303 -9.85 20.34 7.64
N GLU A 304 -9.78 21.66 7.51
CA GLU A 304 -8.55 22.34 7.06
C GLU A 304 -7.42 22.27 8.08
N ALA A 305 -7.70 22.58 9.35
CA ALA A 305 -6.70 22.47 10.41
C ALA A 305 -6.21 21.03 10.57
N ARG A 306 -7.11 20.05 10.47
CA ARG A 306 -6.73 18.63 10.51
C ARG A 306 -5.80 18.23 9.37
N ALA A 307 -6.10 18.68 8.15
CA ALA A 307 -5.24 18.45 7.00
C ALA A 307 -3.85 19.09 7.19
N ALA A 308 -3.80 20.36 7.62
CA ALA A 308 -2.55 21.07 7.87
C ALA A 308 -1.67 20.40 8.94
N VAL A 309 -2.27 19.87 10.01
CA VAL A 309 -1.57 19.07 11.02
C VAL A 309 -1.01 17.78 10.41
N CYS A 310 -1.79 17.08 9.57
CA CYS A 310 -1.30 15.87 8.88
C CYS A 310 -0.10 16.18 7.96
N LEU A 311 -0.14 17.29 7.23
CA LEU A 311 0.97 17.75 6.38
C LEU A 311 2.21 18.10 7.21
N GLU A 312 2.05 18.70 8.39
CA GLU A 312 3.15 18.95 9.31
C GLU A 312 3.78 17.64 9.83
N VAL A 313 2.97 16.63 10.16
CA VAL A 313 3.48 15.30 10.52
C VAL A 313 4.30 14.70 9.36
N LEU A 314 3.78 14.75 8.14
CA LEU A 314 4.48 14.26 6.94
C LEU A 314 5.80 15.00 6.71
N ALA A 315 5.82 16.33 6.85
CA ALA A 315 7.03 17.14 6.69
C ALA A 315 8.12 16.76 7.70
N ARG A 316 7.76 16.49 8.97
CA ARG A 316 8.73 16.06 9.99
C ARG A 316 9.22 14.64 9.79
N ILE A 317 8.37 13.75 9.27
CA ILE A 317 8.79 12.41 8.86
C ILE A 317 9.75 12.51 7.67
N ASN A 318 9.45 13.37 6.68
CA ASN A 318 10.31 13.61 5.52
C ASN A 318 11.71 14.10 5.92
N ALA A 319 11.79 15.02 6.88
CA ALA A 319 13.06 15.49 7.45
C ALA A 319 13.89 14.37 8.11
N ARG A 320 13.28 13.22 8.44
CA ARG A 320 13.91 12.07 9.09
C ARG A 320 13.97 10.84 8.16
N THR A 321 13.82 11.03 6.85
CA THR A 321 13.74 9.95 5.86
C THR A 321 14.87 8.91 6.00
N HIS A 322 16.10 9.33 6.29
CA HIS A 322 17.21 8.40 6.51
C HIS A 322 17.06 7.52 7.77
N GLU A 323 16.52 8.05 8.87
CA GLU A 323 16.23 7.26 10.07
C GLU A 323 15.13 6.22 9.80
N PHE A 324 14.07 6.64 9.11
CA PHE A 324 12.98 5.75 8.69
C PHE A 324 13.49 4.66 7.72
N ALA A 325 14.40 5.00 6.80
CA ALA A 325 14.99 4.05 5.87
C ALA A 325 15.71 2.90 6.62
N HIS A 326 16.51 3.22 7.64
CA HIS A 326 17.17 2.20 8.45
C HIS A 326 16.18 1.37 9.29
N ALA A 327 15.18 2.02 9.88
CA ALA A 327 14.13 1.32 10.61
C ALA A 327 13.38 0.32 9.70
N VAL A 328 13.04 0.72 8.47
CA VAL A 328 12.37 -0.15 7.48
C VAL A 328 13.30 -1.25 7.00
N MET A 329 14.54 -0.93 6.62
CA MET A 329 15.54 -1.91 6.17
C MET A 329 15.72 -3.03 7.20
N HIS A 330 15.91 -2.67 8.47
CA HIS A 330 16.20 -3.64 9.53
C HIS A 330 14.95 -4.26 10.16
N THR A 331 13.75 -4.01 9.64
CA THR A 331 12.52 -4.70 10.11
C THR A 331 11.84 -5.48 8.99
N SER A 332 11.75 -4.89 7.79
CA SER A 332 11.18 -5.54 6.61
C SER A 332 12.20 -6.39 5.84
N GLY A 333 13.48 -6.01 5.85
CA GLY A 333 14.50 -6.63 5.00
C GLY A 333 14.62 -5.98 3.62
N GLN A 334 13.93 -4.87 3.33
CA GLN A 334 14.17 -4.13 2.08
C GLN A 334 15.63 -3.68 1.98
N ALA A 335 16.22 -3.76 0.78
CA ALA A 335 17.51 -3.13 0.52
C ALA A 335 17.41 -1.61 0.75
N PHE A 336 18.50 -0.98 1.18
CA PHE A 336 18.48 0.39 1.69
C PHE A 336 17.79 1.40 0.78
N MET A 337 18.05 1.36 -0.55
CA MET A 337 17.43 2.31 -1.47
C MET A 337 15.91 2.16 -1.53
N MET A 338 15.41 0.91 -1.57
CA MET A 338 13.97 0.68 -1.49
C MET A 338 13.42 1.07 -0.13
N ALA A 339 14.10 0.73 0.96
CA ALA A 339 13.69 1.10 2.31
C ALA A 339 13.59 2.62 2.48
N LEU A 340 14.46 3.37 1.82
CA LEU A 340 14.39 4.83 1.77
C LEU A 340 13.19 5.30 0.95
N GLN A 341 13.06 4.84 -0.30
CA GLN A 341 12.01 5.27 -1.21
C GLN A 341 10.61 4.86 -0.73
N ALA A 342 10.38 3.56 -0.59
CA ALA A 342 9.10 2.98 -0.19
C ALA A 342 8.78 3.25 1.28
N GLY A 343 9.78 3.24 2.15
CA GLY A 343 9.60 3.49 3.59
C GLY A 343 9.43 4.98 3.94
N GLY A 344 9.94 5.88 3.09
CA GLY A 344 9.94 7.32 3.27
C GLY A 344 9.11 8.04 2.21
N PRO A 345 9.70 8.68 1.18
CA PRO A 345 9.01 9.60 0.27
C PRO A 345 7.76 9.02 -0.40
N HIS A 346 7.79 7.78 -0.89
CA HIS A 346 6.62 7.18 -1.54
C HIS A 346 5.48 6.90 -0.54
N ALA A 347 5.81 6.49 0.69
CA ALA A 347 4.80 6.37 1.75
C ALA A 347 4.22 7.73 2.13
N GLN A 348 5.07 8.76 2.20
CA GLN A 348 4.67 10.14 2.52
C GLN A 348 3.76 10.72 1.43
N ASP A 349 4.04 10.44 0.16
CA ASP A 349 3.19 10.79 -0.97
C ASP A 349 1.82 10.11 -0.88
N ARG A 350 1.78 8.81 -0.60
CA ARG A 350 0.54 8.07 -0.39
C ARG A 350 -0.25 8.57 0.83
N GLY A 351 0.43 8.98 1.89
CA GLY A 351 -0.17 9.65 3.05
C GLY A 351 -0.77 11.00 2.68
N LEU A 352 -0.07 11.81 1.90
CA LEU A 352 -0.54 13.12 1.44
C LEU A 352 -1.72 13.00 0.45
N GLU A 353 -1.67 12.04 -0.45
CA GLU A 353 -2.78 11.71 -1.36
C GLU A 353 -4.05 11.42 -0.56
N ALA A 354 -3.95 10.59 0.49
CA ALA A 354 -5.06 10.29 1.37
C ALA A 354 -5.61 11.53 2.11
N VAL A 355 -4.75 12.46 2.55
CA VAL A 355 -5.18 13.75 3.14
C VAL A 355 -5.91 14.60 2.11
N ALA A 356 -5.41 14.69 0.88
CA ALA A 356 -6.02 15.50 -0.18
C ALA A 356 -7.44 15.01 -0.50
N TYR A 357 -7.64 13.70 -0.68
CA TYR A 357 -8.97 13.11 -0.86
C TYR A 357 -9.86 13.37 0.36
N ALA A 358 -9.37 13.12 1.58
CA ALA A 358 -10.17 13.32 2.79
C ALA A 358 -10.61 14.79 2.96
N TYR A 359 -9.73 15.74 2.64
CA TYR A 359 -10.04 17.16 2.69
C TYR A 359 -11.06 17.56 1.61
N ALA A 360 -10.85 17.12 0.37
CA ALA A 360 -11.74 17.38 -0.75
C ALA A 360 -13.17 16.87 -0.48
N GLU A 361 -13.32 15.63 0.04
CA GLU A 361 -14.64 15.07 0.33
C GLU A 361 -15.34 15.76 1.50
N GLN A 362 -14.60 16.17 2.53
CA GLN A 362 -15.18 16.89 3.67
C GLN A 362 -15.64 18.31 3.29
N THR A 363 -14.94 18.96 2.36
CA THR A 363 -15.21 20.36 1.95
C THR A 363 -16.13 20.48 0.73
N ARG A 364 -16.49 19.35 0.10
CA ARG A 364 -17.54 19.29 -0.93
C ARG A 364 -18.90 19.79 -0.42
N THR A 365 -19.18 19.65 0.89
CA THR A 365 -20.35 20.23 1.55
C THR A 365 -19.98 21.57 2.21
N PRO A 366 -20.74 22.66 1.99
CA PRO A 366 -20.43 23.95 2.61
C PRO A 366 -20.60 23.89 4.13
N GLY A 367 -19.80 24.66 4.88
CA GLY A 367 -19.90 24.70 6.35
C GLY A 367 -21.22 25.27 6.86
N THR A 368 -21.81 26.22 6.11
CA THR A 368 -23.14 26.79 6.41
C THR A 368 -23.94 27.04 5.13
N ALA A 369 -25.26 27.06 5.24
CA ALA A 369 -26.15 27.47 4.15
C ALA A 369 -27.43 28.13 4.69
N GLU A 370 -27.85 29.23 4.05
CA GLU A 370 -29.22 29.74 4.21
C GLU A 370 -30.16 28.92 3.31
N TRP A 371 -31.31 28.53 3.86
CA TRP A 371 -32.37 27.89 3.10
C TRP A 371 -33.64 28.73 3.20
N VAL A 372 -34.15 29.14 2.04
CA VAL A 372 -35.37 29.94 1.93
C VAL A 372 -36.40 29.17 1.11
N LYS A 373 -37.57 28.92 1.70
CA LYS A 373 -38.70 28.30 1.00
C LYS A 373 -39.86 29.30 0.88
N PRO A 374 -40.21 29.72 -0.34
CA PRO A 374 -41.39 30.54 -0.59
C PRO A 374 -42.68 29.86 -0.13
N GLN A 375 -43.62 30.62 0.44
CA GLN A 375 -44.90 30.12 0.97
C GLN A 375 -46.12 30.83 0.35
N GLY A 376 -46.00 31.30 -0.89
CA GLY A 376 -47.07 32.02 -1.59
C GLY A 376 -47.34 33.38 -0.95
N LYS A 377 -48.56 33.59 -0.42
CA LYS A 377 -48.95 34.83 0.27
C LYS A 377 -48.41 34.95 1.71
N ARG A 378 -47.82 33.88 2.27
CA ARG A 378 -47.24 33.89 3.61
C ARG A 378 -45.75 34.21 3.54
N ASP A 379 -45.20 34.67 4.65
CA ASP A 379 -43.76 34.91 4.78
C ASP A 379 -42.96 33.64 4.44
N PRO A 380 -41.82 33.77 3.72
CA PRO A 380 -40.95 32.64 3.41
C PRO A 380 -40.44 31.96 4.68
N LEU A 381 -40.37 30.64 4.66
CA LEU A 381 -39.65 29.90 5.71
C LEU A 381 -38.16 30.10 5.50
N ARG A 382 -37.45 30.52 6.54
CA ARG A 382 -36.00 30.72 6.50
C ARG A 382 -35.33 29.86 7.56
N LEU A 383 -34.27 29.16 7.17
CA LEU A 383 -33.44 28.37 8.07
C LEU A 383 -31.97 28.68 7.82
N ASN A 384 -31.21 28.81 8.90
CA ASN A 384 -29.76 28.76 8.88
C ASN A 384 -29.32 27.33 9.20
N LYS A 385 -28.54 26.73 8.30
CA LYS A 385 -27.99 25.37 8.44
C LYS A 385 -26.49 25.43 8.64
N SER A 386 -25.97 24.58 9.51
CA SER A 386 -24.54 24.28 9.63
C SER A 386 -24.31 22.79 9.38
N PHE A 387 -23.26 22.46 8.65
CA PHE A 387 -22.88 21.09 8.33
C PHE A 387 -21.48 20.82 8.89
N THR A 388 -21.35 19.78 9.72
CA THR A 388 -20.08 19.44 10.35
C THR A 388 -19.68 18.02 9.95
N ALA A 389 -18.46 17.86 9.41
CA ALA A 389 -17.84 16.56 9.23
C ALA A 389 -17.45 15.97 10.59
N VAL A 390 -18.01 14.81 10.91
CA VAL A 390 -17.81 14.10 12.19
C VAL A 390 -17.17 12.75 11.91
N GLY A 391 -15.96 12.53 12.43
CA GLY A 391 -15.29 11.23 12.40
C GLY A 391 -16.13 10.15 13.11
N ARG A 392 -16.00 8.90 12.68
CA ARG A 392 -16.81 7.79 13.17
C ARG A 392 -16.48 7.33 14.57
N GLY A 393 -15.21 7.34 14.94
CA GLY A 393 -14.70 6.74 16.17
C GLY A 393 -13.21 6.46 16.07
N VAL A 394 -12.71 5.51 16.86
CA VAL A 394 -11.31 5.09 16.76
C VAL A 394 -11.10 4.30 15.46
N SER A 395 -10.07 4.66 14.71
CA SER A 395 -9.55 3.91 13.58
C SER A 395 -8.46 2.96 14.08
N LEU A 396 -8.58 1.68 13.79
CA LEU A 396 -7.55 0.68 14.07
C LEU A 396 -6.75 0.44 12.79
N LEU A 397 -5.46 0.75 12.82
CA LEU A 397 -4.52 0.43 11.75
C LEU A 397 -3.76 -0.86 12.14
N ILE A 398 -3.97 -1.93 11.38
CA ILE A 398 -3.27 -3.20 11.53
C ILE A 398 -2.18 -3.30 10.45
N GLY A 399 -0.93 -3.05 10.82
CA GLY A 399 0.20 -2.95 9.89
C GLY A 399 0.71 -4.31 9.38
N CYS A 400 1.40 -4.27 8.23
CA CYS A 400 2.12 -5.40 7.62
C CYS A 400 3.62 -5.38 7.97
N ASN A 401 4.36 -6.45 7.64
CA ASN A 401 5.81 -6.55 7.89
C ASN A 401 6.71 -6.13 6.73
N THR A 402 6.18 -6.06 5.50
CA THR A 402 6.96 -5.79 4.29
C THR A 402 7.04 -4.30 3.96
N PHE A 403 5.92 -3.58 4.08
CA PHE A 403 5.77 -2.18 3.69
C PHE A 403 5.04 -1.40 4.80
N PRO A 404 5.58 -1.37 6.04
CA PRO A 404 4.85 -0.92 7.23
C PRO A 404 4.35 0.53 7.12
N THR A 405 5.15 1.43 6.55
CA THR A 405 4.74 2.82 6.32
C THR A 405 3.96 2.99 5.03
N TRP A 406 4.39 2.40 3.90
CA TRP A 406 3.74 2.58 2.61
C TRP A 406 2.27 2.12 2.60
N ASN A 407 1.97 0.93 3.15
CA ASN A 407 0.59 0.47 3.31
C ASN A 407 -0.13 1.15 4.49
N GLY A 408 0.61 1.53 5.53
CA GLY A 408 0.02 2.10 6.75
C GLY A 408 -0.40 3.57 6.61
N TYR A 409 0.34 4.36 5.83
CA TYR A 409 0.17 5.82 5.76
C TYR A 409 -1.14 6.25 5.11
N PRO A 410 -1.63 5.65 4.01
CA PRO A 410 -2.96 5.94 3.47
C PRO A 410 -4.04 5.91 4.56
N ALA A 411 -4.09 4.83 5.32
CA ALA A 411 -5.05 4.62 6.40
C ALA A 411 -4.86 5.59 7.56
N PHE A 412 -3.61 5.72 8.03
CA PHE A 412 -3.24 6.60 9.14
C PHE A 412 -3.70 8.04 8.87
N PHE A 413 -3.30 8.57 7.70
CA PHE A 413 -3.54 9.96 7.37
C PHE A 413 -4.98 10.22 6.90
N ALA A 414 -5.62 9.29 6.16
CA ALA A 414 -7.04 9.40 5.84
C ALA A 414 -7.91 9.48 7.10
N SER A 415 -7.68 8.59 8.07
CA SER A 415 -8.47 8.55 9.30
C SER A 415 -8.24 9.78 10.16
N LEU A 416 -6.99 10.20 10.35
CA LEU A 416 -6.66 11.38 11.15
C LEU A 416 -7.25 12.66 10.52
N ALA A 417 -7.09 12.86 9.20
CA ALA A 417 -7.67 13.99 8.46
C ALA A 417 -9.21 13.99 8.46
N ALA A 418 -9.84 12.81 8.44
CA ALA A 418 -11.29 12.64 8.54
C ALA A 418 -11.85 12.78 9.98
N GLY A 419 -10.99 13.09 10.96
CA GLY A 419 -11.42 13.37 12.34
C GLY A 419 -11.50 12.15 13.26
N ASN A 420 -10.84 11.05 12.90
CA ASN A 420 -10.78 9.83 13.71
C ASN A 420 -9.43 9.73 14.45
N PRO A 421 -9.41 9.41 15.75
CA PRO A 421 -8.20 8.96 16.42
C PRO A 421 -7.67 7.67 15.76
N VAL A 422 -6.35 7.49 15.68
CA VAL A 422 -5.71 6.34 15.04
C VAL A 422 -4.96 5.51 16.09
N LEU A 423 -5.44 4.29 16.33
CA LEU A 423 -4.73 3.28 17.10
C LEU A 423 -3.90 2.44 16.13
N VAL A 424 -2.58 2.56 16.24
CA VAL A 424 -1.65 1.82 15.41
C VAL A 424 -1.27 0.53 16.13
N LYS A 425 -1.57 -0.59 15.49
CA LYS A 425 -1.11 -1.93 15.86
C LYS A 425 -0.21 -2.45 14.72
N PRO A 426 1.11 -2.29 14.81
CA PRO A 426 2.02 -2.78 13.77
C PRO A 426 2.07 -4.31 13.70
N HIS A 427 2.65 -4.84 12.63
CA HIS A 427 3.09 -6.23 12.64
C HIS A 427 4.22 -6.40 13.67
N PRO A 428 4.27 -7.49 14.48
CA PRO A 428 5.30 -7.69 15.52
C PRO A 428 6.74 -7.72 15.02
N ARG A 429 6.94 -7.88 13.71
CA ARG A 429 8.25 -7.89 13.03
C ARG A 429 8.66 -6.54 12.45
N ALA A 430 7.75 -5.55 12.42
CA ALA A 430 7.98 -4.22 11.83
C ALA A 430 7.20 -3.13 12.58
N ILE A 431 7.53 -3.00 13.86
CA ILE A 431 6.99 -2.03 14.80
C ILE A 431 7.68 -0.67 14.65
N LEU A 432 9.02 -0.65 14.59
CA LEU A 432 9.82 0.55 14.70
C LEU A 432 9.41 1.67 13.71
N PRO A 433 9.18 1.40 12.41
CA PRO A 433 8.81 2.46 11.47
C PRO A 433 7.50 3.16 11.88
N LEU A 434 6.49 2.40 12.29
CA LEU A 434 5.20 2.96 12.71
C LEU A 434 5.26 3.57 14.13
N ALA A 435 6.11 3.07 15.01
CA ALA A 435 6.36 3.69 16.31
C ALA A 435 6.99 5.08 16.17
N LEU A 436 7.93 5.25 15.21
CA LEU A 436 8.48 6.54 14.84
C LEU A 436 7.39 7.49 14.31
N THR A 437 6.51 7.02 13.43
CA THR A 437 5.36 7.79 12.93
C THR A 437 4.46 8.25 14.08
N VAL A 438 4.10 7.34 15.01
CA VAL A 438 3.26 7.66 16.17
C VAL A 438 3.91 8.72 17.04
N ARG A 439 5.21 8.58 17.35
CA ARG A 439 5.96 9.57 18.13
C ARG A 439 5.90 10.96 17.48
N THR A 440 6.22 11.05 16.19
CA THR A 440 6.21 12.33 15.46
C THR A 440 4.81 12.92 15.37
N ALA A 441 3.78 12.11 15.16
CA ALA A 441 2.40 12.59 15.16
C ALA A 441 1.97 13.15 16.53
N ARG A 442 2.33 12.47 17.62
CA ARG A 442 2.02 12.91 18.99
C ARG A 442 2.74 14.22 19.34
N GLU A 443 3.99 14.39 18.92
CA GLU A 443 4.75 15.64 19.07
C GLU A 443 4.04 16.81 18.38
N VAL A 444 3.69 16.64 17.10
CA VAL A 444 3.00 17.68 16.31
C VAL A 444 1.63 18.01 16.90
N LEU A 445 0.86 17.01 17.31
CA LEU A 445 -0.44 17.22 17.95
C LEU A 445 -0.32 18.03 19.23
N THR A 446 0.67 17.71 20.08
CA THR A 446 0.94 18.42 21.33
C THR A 446 1.31 19.88 21.05
N GLU A 447 2.23 20.12 20.12
CA GLU A 447 2.66 21.47 19.74
C GLU A 447 1.55 22.32 19.12
N ALA A 448 0.61 21.67 18.41
CA ALA A 448 -0.58 22.29 17.84
C ALA A 448 -1.74 22.45 18.86
N GLY A 449 -1.54 22.09 20.13
CA GLY A 449 -2.54 22.24 21.20
C GLY A 449 -3.65 21.20 21.18
N PHE A 450 -3.47 20.07 20.48
CA PHE A 450 -4.38 18.93 20.49
C PHE A 450 -3.91 17.84 21.47
N ASP A 451 -4.84 16.97 21.85
CA ASP A 451 -4.52 15.82 22.70
C ASP A 451 -3.68 14.81 21.89
N PRO A 452 -2.46 14.45 22.31
CA PRO A 452 -1.62 13.50 21.58
C PRO A 452 -2.26 12.12 21.49
N ASN A 453 -3.22 11.77 22.35
CA ASN A 453 -3.96 10.50 22.30
C ASN A 453 -4.93 10.39 21.11
N LEU A 454 -5.00 11.40 20.24
CA LEU A 454 -5.52 11.20 18.87
C LEU A 454 -4.71 10.17 18.10
N VAL A 455 -3.45 9.93 18.47
CA VAL A 455 -2.63 8.86 17.90
C VAL A 455 -2.00 8.04 19.02
N ALA A 456 -2.14 6.73 18.96
CA ALA A 456 -1.59 5.82 19.95
C ALA A 456 -0.97 4.58 19.30
N LEU A 457 -0.05 3.93 20.02
CA LEU A 457 0.56 2.68 19.65
C LEU A 457 0.14 1.59 20.64
N THR A 458 -0.20 0.41 20.15
CA THR A 458 -0.22 -0.81 20.96
C THR A 458 0.53 -1.90 20.22
N THR A 459 1.39 -2.60 20.95
CA THR A 459 2.11 -3.77 20.45
C THR A 459 1.58 -5.02 21.12
N GLU A 460 2.00 -6.18 20.61
CA GLU A 460 1.57 -7.48 21.12
C GLU A 460 2.79 -8.34 21.44
N HIS A 461 2.60 -9.29 22.35
CA HIS A 461 3.56 -10.36 22.56
C HIS A 461 3.59 -11.30 21.34
N GLU A 462 4.70 -12.01 21.17
CA GLU A 462 4.82 -13.01 20.11
C GLU A 462 3.72 -14.06 20.25
N GLY A 463 2.91 -14.23 19.19
CA GLY A 463 1.80 -15.18 19.13
C GLY A 463 0.50 -14.75 19.83
N GLU A 464 0.41 -13.55 20.41
CA GLU A 464 -0.79 -13.10 21.16
C GLU A 464 -2.00 -12.86 20.25
N GLY A 465 -1.83 -12.17 19.12
CA GLY A 465 -2.88 -11.94 18.14
C GLY A 465 -3.97 -10.95 18.57
N ILE A 466 -3.62 -9.88 19.31
CA ILE A 466 -4.56 -8.91 19.89
C ILE A 466 -5.41 -8.16 18.86
N ALA A 467 -4.99 -8.19 17.59
CA ALA A 467 -5.70 -7.55 16.49
C ALA A 467 -7.18 -8.01 16.40
N LYS A 468 -7.46 -9.29 16.69
CA LYS A 468 -8.84 -9.82 16.71
C LYS A 468 -9.69 -9.17 17.80
N ASP A 469 -9.14 -9.07 19.00
CA ASP A 469 -9.86 -8.51 20.14
C ASP A 469 -10.10 -7.01 19.95
N LEU A 470 -9.08 -6.28 19.48
CA LEU A 470 -9.18 -4.86 19.13
C LEU A 470 -10.22 -4.63 18.02
N ALA A 471 -10.22 -5.45 16.97
CA ALA A 471 -11.12 -5.31 15.83
C ALA A 471 -12.61 -5.45 16.20
N LEU A 472 -12.95 -6.12 17.29
CA LEU A 472 -14.35 -6.29 17.73
C LEU A 472 -14.79 -5.26 18.77
N ARG A 473 -13.90 -4.34 19.18
CA ARG A 473 -14.21 -3.31 20.16
C ARG A 473 -15.28 -2.34 19.63
N PRO A 474 -16.30 -1.98 20.43
CA PRO A 474 -17.34 -1.04 20.01
C PRO A 474 -16.81 0.39 19.78
N GLU A 475 -15.66 0.73 20.34
CA GLU A 475 -14.95 1.99 20.14
C GLU A 475 -14.27 2.08 18.76
N VAL A 476 -13.88 0.94 18.19
CA VAL A 476 -13.26 0.84 16.88
C VAL A 476 -14.35 0.88 15.81
N ARG A 477 -14.29 1.89 14.94
CA ARG A 477 -15.32 2.18 13.93
C ARG A 477 -14.79 2.21 12.50
N VAL A 478 -13.46 2.20 12.36
CA VAL A 478 -12.73 2.07 11.10
C VAL A 478 -11.59 1.09 11.35
N ILE A 479 -11.34 0.18 10.43
CA ILE A 479 -10.24 -0.78 10.46
C ILE A 479 -9.57 -0.73 9.10
N ASP A 480 -8.27 -0.59 9.10
CA ASP A 480 -7.42 -0.73 7.92
C ASP A 480 -6.46 -1.87 8.18
N TYR A 481 -6.40 -2.82 7.24
CA TYR A 481 -5.60 -4.03 7.37
C TYR A 481 -4.80 -4.30 6.10
N THR A 482 -3.55 -4.69 6.27
CA THR A 482 -2.73 -5.23 5.18
C THR A 482 -2.13 -6.57 5.60
N GLY A 483 -2.38 -7.63 4.82
CA GLY A 483 -1.76 -8.94 5.06
C GLY A 483 -2.47 -10.11 4.38
N SER A 484 -2.57 -11.24 5.08
CA SER A 484 -3.16 -12.48 4.55
C SER A 484 -4.65 -12.36 4.22
N THR A 485 -5.07 -13.01 3.14
CA THR A 485 -6.48 -13.10 2.74
C THR A 485 -7.37 -13.65 3.87
N ALA A 486 -6.93 -14.73 4.54
CA ALA A 486 -7.72 -15.38 5.59
C ALA A 486 -8.07 -14.45 6.77
N PHE A 487 -7.14 -13.60 7.21
CA PHE A 487 -7.43 -12.65 8.30
C PHE A 487 -8.20 -11.42 7.80
N GLY A 488 -7.96 -10.96 6.57
CA GLY A 488 -8.74 -9.91 5.95
C GLY A 488 -10.22 -10.29 5.82
N ASP A 489 -10.51 -11.47 5.27
CA ASP A 489 -11.87 -12.01 5.16
C ASP A 489 -12.52 -12.13 6.54
N TRP A 490 -11.77 -12.61 7.53
CA TRP A 490 -12.25 -12.67 8.91
C TRP A 490 -12.65 -11.29 9.45
N LEU A 491 -11.84 -10.25 9.21
CA LEU A 491 -12.16 -8.88 9.64
C LEU A 491 -13.44 -8.38 8.96
N GLU A 492 -13.56 -8.57 7.64
CA GLU A 492 -14.72 -8.15 6.85
C GLU A 492 -16.03 -8.82 7.34
N GLU A 493 -15.98 -10.10 7.73
CA GLU A 493 -17.14 -10.86 8.18
C GLU A 493 -17.55 -10.56 9.64
N ASN A 494 -16.57 -10.28 10.50
CA ASN A 494 -16.74 -10.27 11.96
C ASN A 494 -16.79 -8.86 12.55
N ALA A 495 -16.02 -7.90 12.05
CA ALA A 495 -15.96 -6.53 12.58
C ALA A 495 -17.10 -5.63 12.05
N ARG A 496 -18.35 -6.13 12.15
CA ARG A 496 -19.56 -5.52 11.56
C ARG A 496 -19.89 -4.13 12.07
N GLN A 497 -19.33 -3.74 13.22
CA GLN A 497 -19.49 -2.40 13.79
C GLN A 497 -18.59 -1.37 13.11
N ALA A 498 -17.51 -1.80 12.44
CA ALA A 498 -16.54 -0.93 11.78
C ALA A 498 -16.70 -0.90 10.26
N ARG A 499 -16.05 0.07 9.63
CA ARG A 499 -15.73 0.01 8.19
C ARG A 499 -14.37 -0.62 8.04
N VAL A 500 -14.29 -1.70 7.28
CA VAL A 500 -13.09 -2.51 7.15
C VAL A 500 -12.54 -2.31 5.74
N PHE A 501 -11.32 -1.79 5.66
CA PHE A 501 -10.54 -1.64 4.44
C PHE A 501 -9.41 -2.67 4.49
N THR A 502 -9.27 -3.47 3.45
CA THR A 502 -8.30 -4.57 3.41
C THR A 502 -7.50 -4.57 2.12
N GLU A 503 -6.18 -4.65 2.29
CA GLU A 503 -5.21 -5.03 1.26
C GLU A 503 -4.76 -6.46 1.59
N LYS A 504 -5.09 -7.42 0.73
CA LYS A 504 -4.91 -8.86 0.92
C LYS A 504 -3.91 -9.42 -0.11
N ALA A 505 -3.64 -10.72 -0.01
CA ALA A 505 -2.85 -11.42 -1.02
C ALA A 505 -3.66 -11.58 -2.32
N GLY A 506 -2.97 -11.63 -3.45
CA GLY A 506 -3.54 -11.87 -4.77
C GLY A 506 -2.54 -12.61 -5.66
N VAL A 507 -3.01 -13.09 -6.82
CA VAL A 507 -2.19 -13.81 -7.79
C VAL A 507 -1.92 -12.92 -8.99
N ASN A 508 -0.86 -12.11 -8.90
CA ASN A 508 -0.47 -11.19 -9.95
C ASN A 508 0.00 -11.96 -11.18
N THR A 509 -0.56 -11.63 -12.33
CA THR A 509 -0.44 -12.44 -13.55
C THR A 509 0.03 -11.59 -14.73
N VAL A 510 0.95 -12.15 -15.52
CA VAL A 510 1.46 -11.59 -16.77
C VAL A 510 1.01 -12.48 -17.92
N ILE A 511 0.47 -11.89 -18.98
CA ILE A 511 0.21 -12.60 -20.25
C ILE A 511 1.31 -12.23 -21.25
N LEU A 512 1.96 -13.25 -21.83
CA LEU A 512 2.98 -13.11 -22.85
C LEU A 512 2.41 -13.62 -24.18
N ASP A 513 1.85 -12.73 -25.00
CA ASP A 513 1.27 -13.06 -26.30
C ASP A 513 2.24 -12.75 -27.46
N SER A 514 2.78 -11.54 -27.49
CA SER A 514 3.72 -11.07 -28.51
C SER A 514 4.43 -9.79 -28.05
N THR A 515 5.51 -9.39 -28.71
CA THR A 515 6.25 -8.16 -28.36
C THR A 515 6.99 -7.60 -29.57
N ASP A 516 7.15 -6.27 -29.63
CA ASP A 516 7.99 -5.58 -30.60
C ASP A 516 9.38 -5.22 -30.03
N HIS A 517 9.66 -5.61 -28.78
CA HIS A 517 10.93 -5.36 -28.13
C HIS A 517 11.26 -6.45 -27.10
N TYR A 518 11.62 -7.63 -27.59
CA TYR A 518 11.82 -8.84 -26.79
C TYR A 518 12.88 -8.68 -25.68
N GLN A 519 14.01 -8.03 -25.98
CA GLN A 519 15.03 -7.80 -24.97
C GLN A 519 14.56 -6.86 -23.85
N GLY A 520 13.75 -5.86 -24.18
CA GLY A 520 13.14 -4.95 -23.22
C GLY A 520 12.13 -5.67 -22.32
N LEU A 521 11.29 -6.55 -22.89
CA LEU A 521 10.39 -7.44 -22.14
C LEU A 521 11.14 -8.30 -21.13
N LEU A 522 12.19 -9.02 -21.58
CA LEU A 522 12.97 -9.90 -20.71
C LEU A 522 13.65 -9.13 -19.57
N SER A 523 14.20 -7.95 -19.90
CA SER A 523 14.87 -7.10 -18.91
C SER A 523 13.87 -6.53 -17.88
N ASN A 524 12.67 -6.15 -18.33
CA ASN A 524 11.62 -5.63 -17.46
C ASN A 524 11.07 -6.69 -16.51
N LEU A 525 10.77 -7.89 -17.02
CA LEU A 525 10.33 -9.01 -16.19
C LEU A 525 11.42 -9.49 -15.24
N ALA A 526 12.68 -9.57 -15.71
CA ALA A 526 13.79 -9.97 -14.85
C ALA A 526 13.92 -9.05 -13.63
N PHE A 527 13.78 -7.73 -13.84
CA PHE A 527 13.78 -6.77 -12.73
C PHE A 527 12.55 -6.93 -11.84
N SER A 528 11.35 -7.02 -12.43
CA SER A 528 10.08 -7.14 -11.70
C SER A 528 10.03 -8.36 -10.77
N LEU A 529 10.57 -9.50 -11.22
CA LEU A 529 10.68 -10.74 -10.44
C LEU A 529 11.78 -10.69 -9.37
N SER A 530 12.81 -9.86 -9.57
CA SER A 530 13.96 -9.76 -8.66
C SER A 530 13.78 -8.72 -7.57
N LEU A 531 13.02 -7.66 -7.84
CA LEU A 531 12.88 -6.52 -6.96
C LEU A 531 12.38 -6.97 -5.56
N TYR A 532 13.19 -6.72 -4.53
CA TYR A 532 12.96 -7.14 -3.14
C TYR A 532 12.64 -8.64 -2.97
N SER A 533 13.27 -9.49 -3.78
CA SER A 533 13.07 -10.94 -3.76
C SER A 533 11.60 -11.32 -3.89
N GLY A 534 10.85 -10.59 -4.72
CA GLY A 534 9.43 -10.85 -4.94
C GLY A 534 8.53 -10.70 -3.71
N GLN A 535 8.99 -10.00 -2.67
CA GLN A 535 8.22 -9.79 -1.42
C GLN A 535 7.31 -8.55 -1.49
N MET A 536 6.92 -8.13 -2.70
CA MET A 536 5.98 -7.02 -2.93
C MET A 536 4.60 -7.58 -3.28
N CYS A 537 3.54 -6.95 -2.77
CA CYS A 537 2.16 -7.35 -3.12
C CYS A 537 1.83 -7.18 -4.61
N THR A 538 2.68 -6.46 -5.37
CA THR A 538 2.57 -6.19 -6.80
C THR A 538 3.51 -7.05 -7.66
N THR A 539 4.37 -7.87 -7.05
CA THR A 539 5.31 -8.73 -7.80
C THR A 539 4.54 -9.75 -8.65
N PRO A 540 4.88 -9.91 -9.94
CA PRO A 540 4.34 -10.97 -10.78
C PRO A 540 4.64 -12.38 -10.24
N GLN A 541 3.62 -13.24 -10.22
CA GLN A 541 3.79 -14.66 -9.88
C GLN A 541 3.62 -15.54 -11.11
N ASN A 542 2.51 -15.38 -11.83
CA ASN A 542 2.14 -16.25 -12.94
C ASN A 542 2.53 -15.59 -14.27
N LEU A 543 3.26 -16.30 -15.12
CA LEU A 543 3.59 -15.90 -16.48
C LEU A 543 2.89 -16.86 -17.45
N LEU A 544 1.79 -16.43 -18.06
CA LEU A 544 0.99 -17.23 -18.98
C LEU A 544 1.55 -17.09 -20.40
N ILE A 545 2.06 -18.20 -20.96
CA ILE A 545 2.78 -18.22 -22.24
C ILE A 545 2.13 -19.27 -23.14
N PRO A 546 1.71 -18.93 -24.38
CA PRO A 546 1.23 -19.91 -25.35
C PRO A 546 2.27 -21.00 -25.60
N ARG A 547 1.81 -22.25 -25.61
CA ARG A 547 2.65 -23.45 -25.76
C ARG A 547 3.43 -23.46 -27.06
N ASP A 548 2.82 -22.94 -28.12
CA ASP A 548 3.45 -22.81 -29.43
C ASP A 548 4.45 -21.64 -29.51
N GLY A 549 4.54 -20.80 -28.48
CA GLY A 549 5.44 -19.66 -28.41
C GLY A 549 4.78 -18.31 -28.76
N ILE A 550 5.60 -17.28 -28.90
CA ILE A 550 5.19 -15.89 -29.12
C ILE A 550 5.89 -15.28 -30.34
N ALA A 551 5.22 -14.35 -31.00
CA ALA A 551 5.83 -13.53 -32.05
C ALA A 551 6.66 -12.39 -31.44
N THR A 552 7.86 -12.16 -31.96
CA THR A 552 8.76 -11.10 -31.50
C THR A 552 9.39 -10.29 -32.65
N ASP A 553 10.03 -9.17 -32.34
CA ASP A 553 10.84 -8.37 -33.26
C ASP A 553 12.08 -9.11 -33.79
N VAL A 554 12.51 -10.17 -33.10
CA VAL A 554 13.64 -11.03 -33.50
C VAL A 554 13.20 -12.39 -34.04
N GLY A 555 11.92 -12.51 -34.44
CA GLY A 555 11.34 -13.74 -34.99
C GLY A 555 10.47 -14.50 -33.98
N HIS A 556 9.94 -15.65 -34.40
CA HIS A 556 9.14 -16.49 -33.51
C HIS A 556 10.00 -17.10 -32.41
N LYS A 557 9.51 -17.09 -31.17
CA LYS A 557 10.16 -17.70 -30.00
C LYS A 557 9.27 -18.76 -29.40
N THR A 558 9.76 -19.99 -29.31
CA THR A 558 9.04 -21.08 -28.64
C THR A 558 8.87 -20.83 -27.15
N TYR A 559 7.91 -21.50 -26.50
CA TYR A 559 7.74 -21.46 -25.04
C TYR A 559 9.07 -21.71 -24.30
N GLU A 560 9.80 -22.75 -24.73
CA GLU A 560 11.10 -23.13 -24.15
C GLU A 560 12.15 -22.03 -24.26
N GLU A 561 12.23 -21.36 -25.41
CA GLU A 561 13.15 -20.23 -25.61
C GLU A 561 12.75 -19.03 -24.75
N VAL A 562 11.47 -18.69 -24.64
CA VAL A 562 11.00 -17.59 -23.78
C VAL A 562 11.38 -17.82 -22.32
N VAL A 563 11.13 -19.02 -21.81
CA VAL A 563 11.44 -19.37 -20.42
C VAL A 563 12.94 -19.39 -20.16
N SER A 564 13.73 -19.98 -21.08
CA SER A 564 15.19 -20.01 -20.97
C SER A 564 15.80 -18.61 -21.06
N ASP A 565 15.35 -17.77 -22.00
CA ASP A 565 15.84 -16.42 -22.18
C ASP A 565 15.51 -15.54 -20.95
N LEU A 566 14.33 -15.72 -20.34
CA LEU A 566 13.97 -15.03 -19.09
C LEU A 566 14.82 -15.50 -17.91
N ALA A 567 15.03 -16.81 -17.76
CA ALA A 567 15.92 -17.35 -16.73
C ALA A 567 17.36 -16.81 -16.88
N ALA A 568 17.84 -16.68 -18.12
CA ALA A 568 19.13 -16.07 -18.43
C ALA A 568 19.16 -14.57 -18.11
N ALA A 569 18.07 -13.83 -18.39
CA ALA A 569 17.97 -12.41 -18.05
C ALA A 569 18.01 -12.16 -16.53
N VAL A 570 17.29 -12.97 -15.74
CA VAL A 570 17.34 -12.92 -14.26
C VAL A 570 18.75 -13.27 -13.76
N SER A 571 19.35 -14.35 -14.28
CA SER A 571 20.71 -14.75 -13.92
C SER A 571 21.74 -13.69 -14.28
N GLY A 572 21.61 -13.05 -15.44
CA GLY A 572 22.48 -11.98 -15.90
C GLY A 572 22.33 -10.71 -15.05
N LEU A 573 21.11 -10.36 -14.64
CA LEU A 573 20.84 -9.24 -13.73
C LEU A 573 21.42 -9.50 -12.34
N LEU A 574 21.35 -10.73 -11.84
CA LEU A 574 21.74 -11.08 -10.47
C LEU A 574 23.09 -11.79 -10.38
N GLY A 575 23.88 -11.85 -11.45
CA GLY A 575 25.14 -12.58 -11.48
C GLY A 575 26.23 -12.00 -10.56
N ASP A 576 26.18 -10.69 -10.30
CA ASP A 576 27.07 -10.00 -9.36
C ASP A 576 26.39 -9.85 -7.99
N ASP A 577 27.06 -10.31 -6.92
CA ASP A 577 26.50 -10.31 -5.57
C ASP A 577 26.30 -8.91 -5.00
N GLY A 578 27.15 -7.94 -5.35
CA GLY A 578 26.98 -6.54 -4.93
C GLY A 578 25.68 -5.95 -5.49
N ARG A 579 25.46 -6.11 -6.80
CA ARG A 579 24.23 -5.69 -7.47
C ARG A 579 23.01 -6.48 -6.99
N ALA A 580 23.16 -7.79 -6.76
CA ALA A 580 22.08 -8.63 -6.26
C ALA A 580 21.64 -8.18 -4.85
N ASN A 581 22.57 -7.91 -3.93
CA ASN A 581 22.26 -7.40 -2.59
C ASN A 581 21.52 -6.05 -2.62
N ALA A 582 21.89 -5.16 -3.55
CA ALA A 582 21.23 -3.87 -3.71
C ALA A 582 19.78 -3.96 -4.22
N LEU A 583 19.43 -5.05 -4.92
CA LEU A 583 18.11 -5.23 -5.54
C LEU A 583 17.19 -6.17 -4.75
N LEU A 584 17.72 -7.28 -4.24
CA LEU A 584 16.96 -8.38 -3.65
C LEU A 584 16.46 -8.10 -2.23
N GLY A 585 17.20 -7.30 -1.45
CA GLY A 585 16.98 -7.22 -0.01
C GLY A 585 17.21 -8.58 0.68
N ALA A 586 16.76 -8.69 1.93
CA ALA A 586 16.79 -9.91 2.72
C ALA A 586 15.39 -10.55 2.83
N ILE A 587 15.37 -11.88 2.97
CA ILE A 587 14.17 -12.67 3.16
C ILE A 587 13.60 -12.42 4.57
N VAL A 588 12.34 -11.99 4.63
CA VAL A 588 11.74 -11.43 5.85
C VAL A 588 11.49 -12.47 6.95
N ASN A 589 11.31 -13.75 6.61
CA ASN A 589 11.06 -14.82 7.57
C ASN A 589 11.47 -16.23 7.09
N PRO A 590 11.63 -17.20 8.01
CA PRO A 590 12.00 -18.58 7.68
C PRO A 590 11.05 -19.28 6.71
N GLN A 591 9.74 -19.00 6.78
CA GLN A 591 8.73 -19.66 5.93
C GLN A 591 8.91 -19.31 4.44
N VAL A 592 9.34 -18.08 4.13
CA VAL A 592 9.68 -17.69 2.75
C VAL A 592 10.92 -18.44 2.28
N ARG A 593 11.94 -18.57 3.12
CA ARG A 593 13.15 -19.35 2.78
C ARG A 593 12.81 -20.82 2.49
N GLU A 594 12.02 -21.45 3.36
CA GLU A 594 11.56 -22.82 3.21
C GLU A 594 10.79 -23.01 1.89
N ARG A 595 9.87 -22.10 1.55
CA ARG A 595 9.14 -22.14 0.27
C ARG A 595 10.06 -22.09 -0.95
N VAL A 596 11.14 -21.31 -0.88
CA VAL A 596 12.13 -21.22 -1.96
C VAL A 596 12.96 -22.49 -2.07
N ASP A 597 13.38 -23.07 -0.94
CA ASP A 597 14.14 -24.32 -0.91
C ASP A 597 13.30 -25.51 -1.41
N ASP A 598 11.99 -25.53 -1.12
CA ASP A 598 11.06 -26.59 -1.54
C ASP A 598 10.47 -26.39 -2.95
N ALA A 599 10.74 -25.26 -3.61
CA ALA A 599 10.11 -24.87 -4.87
C ALA A 599 10.26 -25.91 -6.00
N GLY A 600 11.37 -26.66 -6.01
CA GLY A 600 11.62 -27.72 -7.00
C GLY A 600 10.65 -28.89 -6.92
N ALA A 601 9.90 -29.05 -5.82
CA ALA A 601 8.86 -30.06 -5.70
C ALA A 601 7.57 -29.70 -6.46
N LEU A 602 7.43 -28.44 -6.90
CA LEU A 602 6.22 -27.94 -7.56
C LEU A 602 6.18 -28.22 -9.07
N GLY A 603 7.33 -28.43 -9.71
CA GLY A 603 7.42 -28.62 -11.16
C GLY A 603 8.86 -28.64 -11.67
N GLU A 604 9.03 -28.57 -12.99
CA GLU A 604 10.36 -28.48 -13.61
C GLU A 604 10.99 -27.12 -13.33
N VAL A 605 12.23 -27.09 -12.82
CA VAL A 605 12.94 -25.86 -12.48
C VAL A 605 13.59 -25.27 -13.72
N ALA A 606 13.12 -24.10 -14.17
CA ALA A 606 13.76 -23.33 -15.24
C ALA A 606 14.89 -22.42 -14.72
N LEU A 607 14.74 -21.90 -13.51
CA LEU A 607 15.77 -21.14 -12.81
C LEU A 607 15.80 -21.57 -11.35
N ALA A 608 16.94 -22.09 -10.88
CA ALA A 608 17.12 -22.40 -9.47
C ALA A 608 17.52 -21.15 -8.66
N SER A 609 16.99 -21.02 -7.45
CA SER A 609 17.44 -20.00 -6.51
C SER A 609 18.85 -20.32 -6.01
N ARG A 610 19.70 -19.29 -5.85
CA ARG A 610 20.98 -19.38 -5.15
C ARG A 610 20.98 -18.46 -3.92
N ALA A 611 21.83 -18.79 -2.96
CA ALA A 611 22.21 -17.85 -1.92
C ALA A 611 23.12 -16.75 -2.50
N VAL A 612 22.97 -15.54 -1.99
CA VAL A 612 23.83 -14.39 -2.29
C VAL A 612 24.54 -14.03 -1.00
N GLU A 613 25.87 -13.95 -1.02
CA GLU A 613 26.62 -13.53 0.16
C GLU A 613 26.47 -12.02 0.34
N ASN A 614 26.25 -11.57 1.58
CA ASN A 614 26.20 -10.15 1.91
C ASN A 614 27.36 -9.80 2.86
N PRO A 615 28.46 -9.22 2.34
CA PRO A 615 29.64 -8.92 3.15
C PRO A 615 29.37 -7.93 4.29
N ASP A 616 28.44 -6.99 4.08
CA ASP A 616 28.07 -5.99 5.08
C ASP A 616 27.18 -6.60 6.19
N PHE A 617 26.47 -7.68 5.88
CA PHE A 617 25.56 -8.38 6.79
C PHE A 617 25.68 -9.90 6.63
N PRO A 618 26.70 -10.55 7.23
CA PRO A 618 26.97 -11.98 7.03
C PRO A 618 25.85 -12.93 7.50
N GLU A 619 24.98 -12.46 8.39
CA GLU A 619 23.82 -13.21 8.90
C GLU A 619 22.54 -13.00 8.05
N ALA A 620 22.58 -12.13 7.05
CA ALA A 620 21.44 -11.88 6.17
C ALA A 620 21.12 -13.11 5.32
N THR A 621 19.82 -13.44 5.21
CA THR A 621 19.35 -14.45 4.26
C THR A 621 18.94 -13.76 2.97
N VAL A 622 19.76 -13.85 1.92
CA VAL A 622 19.47 -13.29 0.59
C VAL A 622 19.36 -14.42 -0.44
N ARG A 623 18.27 -14.44 -1.21
CA ARG A 623 17.97 -15.50 -2.19
C ARG A 623 17.56 -14.90 -3.53
N THR A 624 18.10 -15.44 -4.63
CA THR A 624 17.64 -15.08 -5.97
C THR A 624 16.28 -15.73 -6.29
N PRO A 625 15.54 -15.22 -7.30
CA PRO A 625 14.32 -15.85 -7.80
C PRO A 625 14.46 -17.31 -8.24
N VAL A 626 13.39 -18.07 -8.06
CA VAL A 626 13.16 -19.38 -8.67
C VAL A 626 12.04 -19.26 -9.71
N ILE A 627 12.23 -19.89 -10.87
CA ILE A 627 11.20 -19.98 -11.93
C ILE A 627 10.88 -21.46 -12.13
N ILE A 628 9.62 -21.81 -11.93
CA ILE A 628 9.10 -23.17 -12.10
C ILE A 628 8.22 -23.22 -13.34
N LYS A 629 8.44 -24.20 -14.21
CA LYS A 629 7.57 -24.49 -15.34
C LYS A 629 6.37 -25.30 -14.90
N LEU A 630 5.19 -24.86 -15.29
CA LEU A 630 3.92 -25.55 -15.12
C LEU A 630 3.14 -25.58 -16.43
N ASP A 631 2.11 -26.41 -16.47
CA ASP A 631 1.24 -26.58 -17.63
C ASP A 631 -0.22 -26.49 -17.19
N ALA A 632 -0.97 -25.52 -17.72
CA ALA A 632 -2.38 -25.34 -17.38
C ALA A 632 -3.27 -26.50 -17.85
N ALA A 633 -2.80 -27.33 -18.79
CA ALA A 633 -3.51 -28.54 -19.21
C ALA A 633 -3.40 -29.69 -18.18
N LYS A 634 -2.55 -29.55 -17.16
CA LYS A 634 -2.34 -30.54 -16.09
C LYS A 634 -3.11 -30.12 -14.83
N PRO A 635 -4.23 -30.79 -14.49
CA PRO A 635 -5.05 -30.41 -13.33
C PRO A 635 -4.30 -30.37 -11.99
N GLU A 636 -3.26 -31.20 -11.84
CA GLU A 636 -2.40 -31.21 -10.66
C GLU A 636 -1.57 -29.94 -10.47
N ALA A 637 -1.36 -29.15 -11.53
CA ALA A 637 -0.63 -27.88 -11.46
C ALA A 637 -1.52 -26.72 -10.95
N GLU A 638 -2.84 -26.83 -11.13
CA GLU A 638 -3.79 -25.75 -10.84
C GLU A 638 -3.73 -25.21 -9.40
N PRO A 639 -3.67 -26.07 -8.35
CA PRO A 639 -3.56 -25.57 -6.98
C PRO A 639 -2.30 -24.73 -6.72
N HIS A 640 -1.21 -24.96 -7.47
CA HIS A 640 0.06 -24.25 -7.28
C HIS A 640 -0.03 -22.81 -7.79
N TYR A 641 -0.52 -22.60 -9.01
CA TYR A 641 -0.60 -21.27 -9.60
C TYR A 641 -1.87 -20.49 -9.23
N LEU A 642 -2.88 -21.12 -8.61
CA LEU A 642 -4.04 -20.42 -8.02
C LEU A 642 -3.88 -20.14 -6.52
N SER A 643 -2.74 -20.47 -5.93
CA SER A 643 -2.39 -20.07 -4.56
C SER A 643 -1.36 -18.95 -4.62
N GLU A 644 -1.46 -18.00 -3.70
CA GLU A 644 -0.38 -17.03 -3.53
C GLU A 644 0.85 -17.72 -2.92
N CYS A 645 2.01 -17.41 -3.49
CA CYS A 645 3.32 -17.90 -3.10
C CYS A 645 4.22 -16.73 -2.69
N PHE A 646 4.00 -16.18 -1.49
CA PHE A 646 4.80 -15.06 -0.98
C PHE A 646 6.32 -15.34 -1.04
N GLY A 647 7.07 -14.47 -1.74
CA GLY A 647 8.53 -14.57 -1.88
C GLY A 647 8.99 -14.70 -3.35
N PRO A 648 10.29 -15.04 -3.56
CA PRO A 648 10.91 -14.97 -4.88
C PRO A 648 10.61 -16.20 -5.75
N LEU A 649 9.33 -16.53 -5.92
CA LEU A 649 8.86 -17.70 -6.66
C LEU A 649 7.89 -17.28 -7.77
N SER A 650 8.13 -17.76 -8.99
CA SER A 650 7.26 -17.49 -10.15
C SER A 650 7.04 -18.74 -10.99
N PHE A 651 5.93 -18.75 -11.72
CA PHE A 651 5.51 -19.87 -12.56
C PHE A 651 5.48 -19.46 -14.03
N ALA A 652 6.26 -20.14 -14.87
CA ALA A 652 6.11 -20.09 -16.32
C ALA A 652 5.09 -21.13 -16.76
N ILE A 653 3.85 -20.69 -17.03
CA ILE A 653 2.70 -21.56 -17.24
C ILE A 653 2.41 -21.65 -18.73
N ALA A 654 2.59 -22.84 -19.31
CA ALA A 654 2.17 -23.11 -20.68
C ALA A 654 0.63 -23.13 -20.75
N VAL A 655 0.07 -22.38 -21.70
CA VAL A 655 -1.36 -22.35 -22.04
C VAL A 655 -1.56 -22.62 -23.52
N ASP A 656 -2.75 -23.03 -23.93
CA ASP A 656 -2.97 -23.43 -25.32
C ASP A 656 -3.06 -22.24 -26.29
N SER A 657 -3.50 -21.07 -25.81
CA SER A 657 -3.56 -19.83 -26.59
C SER A 657 -3.65 -18.58 -25.71
N SER A 658 -3.49 -17.39 -26.30
CA SER A 658 -3.73 -16.11 -25.61
C SER A 658 -5.20 -15.95 -25.17
N SER A 659 -6.15 -16.59 -25.86
CA SER A 659 -7.55 -16.63 -25.42
C SER A 659 -7.71 -17.47 -24.15
N ASP A 660 -7.00 -18.59 -24.06
CA ASP A 660 -7.00 -19.42 -22.85
C ASP A 660 -6.25 -18.74 -21.71
N ALA A 661 -5.18 -17.99 -22.00
CA ALA A 661 -4.51 -17.11 -21.03
C ALA A 661 -5.49 -16.10 -20.42
N ALA A 662 -6.26 -15.40 -21.25
CA ALA A 662 -7.27 -14.44 -20.80
C ALA A 662 -8.39 -15.13 -20.00
N GLY A 663 -8.82 -16.32 -20.40
CA GLY A 663 -9.79 -17.13 -19.66
C GLY A 663 -9.29 -17.56 -18.28
N LEU A 664 -8.01 -17.96 -18.19
CA LEU A 664 -7.38 -18.29 -16.92
C LEU A 664 -7.19 -17.05 -16.04
N LEU A 665 -6.69 -15.95 -16.61
CA LEU A 665 -6.56 -14.66 -15.92
C LEU A 665 -7.89 -14.24 -15.27
N ARG A 666 -8.99 -14.29 -16.04
CA ARG A 666 -10.33 -13.97 -15.55
C ARG A 666 -10.70 -14.79 -14.32
N ARG A 667 -10.46 -16.10 -14.36
CA ARG A 667 -10.75 -17.02 -13.25
C ARG A 667 -9.87 -16.69 -12.03
N THR A 668 -8.57 -16.48 -12.27
CA THR A 668 -7.60 -16.12 -11.24
C THR A 668 -8.01 -14.86 -10.49
N ILE A 669 -8.33 -13.77 -11.20
CA ILE A 669 -8.74 -12.51 -10.56
C ILE A 669 -10.04 -12.72 -9.79
N ARG A 670 -11.02 -13.39 -10.37
CA ARG A 670 -12.33 -13.62 -9.72
C ARG A 670 -12.22 -14.39 -8.42
N GLU A 671 -11.40 -15.45 -8.40
CA GLU A 671 -11.33 -16.38 -7.27
C GLU A 671 -10.30 -15.96 -6.23
N LYS A 672 -9.20 -15.34 -6.66
CA LYS A 672 -8.01 -15.10 -5.83
C LYS A 672 -7.66 -13.63 -5.69
N GLY A 673 -8.19 -12.78 -6.57
CA GLY A 673 -7.81 -11.39 -6.69
C GLY A 673 -6.44 -11.19 -7.32
N ALA A 674 -6.18 -9.97 -7.77
CA ALA A 674 -4.88 -9.53 -8.26
C ALA A 674 -4.69 -8.07 -7.91
N MET A 675 -3.49 -7.73 -7.43
CA MET A 675 -3.09 -6.33 -7.23
C MET A 675 -2.69 -5.71 -8.56
N THR A 676 -2.00 -6.49 -9.38
CA THR A 676 -1.52 -6.08 -10.71
C THR A 676 -1.75 -7.16 -11.75
N VAL A 677 -2.05 -6.72 -12.97
CA VAL A 677 -2.06 -7.51 -14.18
C VAL A 677 -1.13 -6.83 -15.18
N SER A 678 -0.30 -7.61 -15.88
CA SER A 678 0.45 -7.10 -17.01
C SER A 678 0.23 -7.95 -18.25
N ALA A 679 0.36 -7.36 -19.43
CA ALA A 679 0.39 -8.12 -20.66
C ALA A 679 1.34 -7.52 -21.69
N TYR A 680 1.92 -8.39 -22.50
CA TYR A 680 2.74 -8.06 -23.65
C TYR A 680 2.05 -8.59 -24.90
N THR A 681 1.64 -7.67 -25.77
CA THR A 681 0.98 -8.00 -27.02
C THR A 681 1.18 -6.88 -28.05
N THR A 682 1.36 -7.28 -29.31
CA THR A 682 1.30 -6.43 -30.50
C THR A 682 -0.03 -6.59 -31.25
N SER A 683 -0.93 -7.44 -30.74
CA SER A 683 -2.23 -7.74 -31.33
C SER A 683 -3.33 -6.88 -30.69
N PRO A 684 -3.97 -5.97 -31.44
CA PRO A 684 -5.07 -5.15 -30.91
C PRO A 684 -6.29 -5.95 -30.45
N ASP A 685 -6.46 -7.18 -30.93
CA ASP A 685 -7.57 -8.05 -30.52
C ASP A 685 -7.27 -8.76 -29.19
N VAL A 686 -6.02 -9.13 -28.94
CA VAL A 686 -5.59 -9.70 -27.65
C VAL A 686 -5.54 -8.62 -26.58
N GLU A 687 -5.05 -7.43 -26.92
CA GLU A 687 -5.08 -6.25 -26.03
C GLU A 687 -6.51 -5.99 -25.52
N ARG A 688 -7.47 -5.85 -26.44
CA ARG A 688 -8.88 -5.63 -26.12
C ARG A 688 -9.48 -6.76 -25.27
N LEU A 689 -9.13 -8.01 -25.58
CA LEU A 689 -9.59 -9.16 -24.80
C LEU A 689 -9.12 -9.08 -23.34
N ILE A 690 -7.87 -8.69 -23.12
CA ILE A 690 -7.30 -8.56 -21.77
C ILE A 690 -7.89 -7.35 -21.04
N GLU A 691 -8.10 -6.23 -21.73
CA GLU A 691 -8.81 -5.07 -21.19
C GLU A 691 -10.23 -5.45 -20.72
N GLU A 692 -10.99 -6.19 -21.54
CA GLU A 692 -12.33 -6.66 -21.19
C GLU A 692 -12.32 -7.54 -19.92
N VAL A 693 -11.31 -8.41 -19.76
CA VAL A 693 -11.14 -9.19 -18.52
C VAL A 693 -10.90 -8.28 -17.33
N CYS A 694 -10.00 -7.31 -17.46
CA CYS A 694 -9.65 -6.39 -16.37
C CYS A 694 -10.80 -5.44 -16.00
N PHE A 695 -11.63 -5.03 -16.96
CA PHE A 695 -12.84 -4.26 -16.69
C PHE A 695 -13.88 -5.09 -15.93
N ASP A 696 -14.14 -6.31 -16.39
CA ASP A 696 -15.16 -7.18 -15.79
C ASP A 696 -14.79 -7.63 -14.37
N GLU A 697 -13.51 -7.92 -14.14
CA GLU A 697 -13.02 -8.41 -12.85
C GLU A 697 -12.34 -7.31 -12.01
N CYS A 698 -12.41 -6.05 -12.45
CA CYS A 698 -11.86 -4.88 -11.77
C CYS A 698 -10.39 -5.07 -11.36
N ALA A 699 -9.48 -5.17 -12.33
CA ALA A 699 -8.04 -5.30 -12.09
C ALA A 699 -7.24 -4.18 -12.78
N GLN A 700 -6.12 -3.80 -12.18
CA GLN A 700 -5.22 -2.79 -12.74
C GLN A 700 -4.31 -3.43 -13.80
N LEU A 701 -4.35 -2.91 -15.03
CA LEU A 701 -3.64 -3.47 -16.18
C LEU A 701 -2.48 -2.57 -16.63
N SER A 702 -1.31 -3.15 -16.85
CA SER A 702 -0.17 -2.51 -17.52
C SER A 702 0.21 -3.25 -18.80
N LEU A 703 0.22 -2.52 -19.92
CA LEU A 703 0.53 -3.08 -21.25
C LEU A 703 1.94 -2.70 -21.70
N ASN A 704 2.66 -3.67 -22.25
CA ASN A 704 3.89 -3.47 -23.01
C ASN A 704 4.98 -2.66 -22.28
N LEU A 705 5.17 -2.91 -20.98
CA LEU A 705 6.25 -2.28 -20.20
C LEU A 705 7.61 -2.90 -20.57
N THR A 706 8.35 -2.25 -21.48
CA THR A 706 9.67 -2.71 -21.97
C THR A 706 10.83 -1.78 -21.57
N SER A 707 10.55 -0.79 -20.71
CA SER A 707 11.48 0.29 -20.33
C SER A 707 11.66 0.34 -18.80
N GLY A 708 12.04 1.50 -18.25
CA GLY A 708 12.36 1.67 -16.83
C GLY A 708 11.17 1.76 -15.86
N VAL A 709 9.94 1.49 -16.32
CA VAL A 709 8.75 1.37 -15.46
C VAL A 709 8.43 -0.11 -15.29
N TYR A 710 8.32 -0.56 -14.06
CA TYR A 710 8.05 -1.97 -13.73
C TYR A 710 6.66 -2.10 -13.12
N VAL A 711 5.96 -3.21 -13.40
CA VAL A 711 4.60 -3.46 -12.88
C VAL A 711 4.53 -3.44 -11.35
N ASN A 712 5.66 -3.64 -10.66
CA ASN A 712 5.73 -3.55 -9.21
C ASN A 712 5.45 -2.13 -8.69
N GLN A 713 5.72 -1.10 -9.49
CA GLN A 713 5.74 0.30 -9.10
C GLN A 713 4.39 0.97 -9.33
N THR A 714 4.00 1.83 -8.39
CA THR A 714 2.85 2.73 -8.55
C THR A 714 3.21 4.08 -7.95
N ALA A 715 2.96 5.15 -8.70
CA ALA A 715 3.14 6.53 -8.24
C ALA A 715 1.86 7.04 -7.56
N ALA A 716 1.99 7.62 -6.38
CA ALA A 716 0.89 8.35 -5.75
C ALA A 716 0.41 9.48 -6.67
N PHE A 717 -0.85 9.92 -6.49
CA PHE A 717 -1.52 10.94 -7.29
C PHE A 717 -1.84 10.53 -8.74
N SER A 718 -1.15 9.53 -9.30
CA SER A 718 -1.42 9.00 -10.64
C SER A 718 -2.06 7.62 -10.58
N ASP A 719 -1.34 6.63 -10.05
CA ASP A 719 -1.73 5.22 -10.07
C ASP A 719 -2.58 4.85 -8.85
N PHE A 720 -3.72 4.19 -9.09
CA PHE A 720 -4.48 3.53 -8.04
C PHE A 720 -3.81 2.21 -7.67
N HIS A 721 -3.45 2.05 -6.40
CA HIS A 721 -3.00 0.76 -5.88
C HIS A 721 -4.21 -0.04 -5.40
N GLY A 722 -4.41 -1.22 -5.99
CA GLY A 722 -5.66 -1.95 -5.86
C GLY A 722 -6.80 -1.27 -6.61
N SER A 723 -7.87 -2.01 -6.86
CA SER A 723 -9.08 -1.48 -7.49
C SER A 723 -10.25 -1.35 -6.52
N GLY A 724 -10.18 -2.04 -5.38
CA GLY A 724 -11.32 -2.26 -4.49
C GLY A 724 -12.41 -3.19 -5.02
N GLY A 725 -12.23 -3.74 -6.23
CA GLY A 725 -13.27 -4.49 -6.94
C GLY A 725 -13.04 -6.00 -7.03
N ASN A 726 -11.92 -6.52 -6.52
CA ASN A 726 -11.59 -7.95 -6.57
C ASN A 726 -11.06 -8.45 -5.21
N PRO A 727 -10.95 -9.77 -4.98
CA PRO A 727 -10.57 -10.31 -3.67
C PRO A 727 -9.22 -9.86 -3.10
N ALA A 728 -8.31 -9.28 -3.89
CA ALA A 728 -7.01 -8.81 -3.39
C ALA A 728 -7.13 -7.52 -2.58
N ALA A 729 -8.13 -6.68 -2.85
CA ALA A 729 -8.39 -5.50 -2.05
C ALA A 729 -9.85 -5.05 -2.15
N ASN A 730 -10.45 -4.65 -1.03
CA ASN A 730 -11.81 -4.11 -1.01
C ASN A 730 -11.86 -2.58 -1.09
N ALA A 731 -10.70 -1.94 -1.25
CA ALA A 731 -10.53 -0.52 -1.48
C ALA A 731 -9.38 -0.26 -2.48
N ALA A 732 -9.29 0.97 -2.96
CA ALA A 732 -8.16 1.46 -3.74
C ALA A 732 -7.40 2.53 -2.94
N LEU A 733 -6.06 2.53 -3.02
CA LEU A 733 -5.20 3.54 -2.41
C LEU A 733 -4.75 4.54 -3.51
N CYS A 734 -5.23 5.78 -3.52
CA CYS A 734 -6.44 6.25 -2.83
C CYS A 734 -7.46 6.84 -3.80
N ASP A 735 -8.73 6.66 -3.47
CA ASP A 735 -9.88 7.26 -4.16
C ASP A 735 -10.88 7.89 -3.18
N ALA A 736 -12.01 8.39 -3.70
CA ALA A 736 -13.06 8.96 -2.87
C ALA A 736 -13.72 7.93 -1.93
N ALA A 737 -13.88 6.66 -2.37
CA ALA A 737 -14.52 5.62 -1.57
C ALA A 737 -13.68 5.25 -0.33
N PHE A 738 -12.36 5.28 -0.47
CA PHE A 738 -11.41 5.04 0.61
C PHE A 738 -11.55 6.03 1.78
N VAL A 739 -11.98 7.26 1.52
CA VAL A 739 -12.07 8.32 2.55
C VAL A 739 -13.48 8.71 2.95
N ALA A 740 -14.45 8.67 2.02
CA ALA A 740 -15.78 9.25 2.24
C ALA A 740 -16.55 8.54 3.35
N ASP A 741 -16.28 7.25 3.58
CA ASP A 741 -16.91 6.50 4.65
C ASP A 741 -16.19 6.60 6.00
N ARG A 742 -15.14 7.42 6.14
CA ARG A 742 -14.45 7.67 7.43
C ARG A 742 -15.09 8.77 8.28
N PHE A 743 -16.03 9.52 7.73
CA PHE A 743 -16.78 10.57 8.44
C PHE A 743 -18.27 10.58 8.05
N ARG A 744 -19.05 11.40 8.75
CA ARG A 744 -20.44 11.71 8.44
C ARG A 744 -20.68 13.21 8.50
N MET A 745 -21.52 13.71 7.60
CA MET A 745 -21.98 15.10 7.66
C MET A 745 -23.19 15.19 8.59
N VAL A 746 -23.06 15.96 9.66
CA VAL A 746 -24.13 16.22 10.62
C VAL A 746 -24.69 17.62 10.38
N GLU A 747 -25.99 17.72 10.10
CA GLU A 747 -26.72 18.98 9.91
C GLU A 747 -27.30 19.47 11.25
N VAL A 748 -27.14 20.76 11.52
CA VAL A 748 -27.94 21.49 12.51
C VAL A 748 -28.65 22.64 11.82
N ARG A 749 -29.98 22.73 11.97
CA ARG A 749 -30.81 23.78 11.37
C ARG A 749 -31.53 24.60 12.43
N ARG A 750 -31.57 25.91 12.26
CA ARG A 750 -32.26 26.86 13.15
C ARG A 750 -33.13 27.81 12.31
N PRO A 751 -34.25 28.32 12.84
CA PRO A 751 -34.91 29.49 12.25
C PRO A 751 -33.89 30.60 12.01
N ALA A 752 -33.99 31.26 10.84
CA ALA A 752 -33.02 32.30 10.45
C ALA A 752 -33.17 33.58 11.28
#